data_AF-A0A6P5X294-F1
#
_entry.id   AF-A0A6P5X294-F1
#
_cell.length_a   1.000
_cell.length_b   1.000
_cell.length_c   1.000
_cell.angle_alpha   90.00
_cell.angle_beta   90.00
_cell.angle_gamma   90.00
#
_symmetry.space_group_name_H-M   'P 1'
#
loop_
_entity.id
_entity.type
_entity.pdbx_description
1 polymer ?
#
loop_
_entity_poly.entity_id
_entity_poly.type
_entity_poly.pdbx_seq_one_letter_code
_entity_poly.pdbx_strand_id
1 'polypeptide(L)'
;MGGKCQQPMLNGEKRERGKQKYNHGFSSAEIQTLASVAEVVFPSLPPNSSFEGKENQPSKAAQSFLEASASESPIPDEAAELLSKRTFIESLILVRVLLLLLSTRLGTLLLCGSLCLGDKWPYINYFSCMPLEKREKVLQTWFKHCRLFTFVRIALIYLKVACLYAFFSRVGEDGDNLAWEAIGYHVDNVENLSQVTKERPLQKGMIETMHEEDSTLHQSLKRKGLQVIEDTNENVCKIKCDAVIVGSGCGGGVAAAMLASSGLKVVVIEKGSYFAPIDYSPYEGPSMAELYESGGILPSVDGQMLLLAGSTVGGGSAINWSACIKTPKSILQEWAKDCQIPLFGSPEYLSAMDTVCERIGVTEDCKEEGFQNQVLRKGCENLGLEVEKVPRNSSESHYCGSCGFGCRRGDKKGTDRTWLVDAINNDAVILTGCKAERFIFEKNKIGRTRKMKCLGIIAKTSNINITKKLHIEAKVTISACGALLTPLLMHASGLKNPNIGRNLHLHPVLMAWGYFPDSDSELKGKSHEGGIITSVHKVVATDNKVQAIIETPSLGPAQYSALCPWESGLDMKRRMLKFSRTAHMITIIRDQGSGKVRAGGRVTYKFDALDRQNLQAGLRQSLRILVAAGAVEVGTHRSDGQRIRCKGISNEELEEFLDSVSPVGGPMFSGENWVIHSTAHQMGSCRMGITETEGAVDENGESWEAEGLFVCDASVLPSAVGVNPMITVQSTAYCLSKRIAESLKQKIAF
;
A
#
# COMPACT_ATOMS: atom_id res chain seq x y z
N MET A 1 -15.32 -5.40 40.89
CA MET A 1 -16.42 -4.72 40.17
C MET A 1 -15.94 -4.42 38.77
N GLY A 2 -16.53 -5.07 37.76
CA GLY A 2 -16.07 -5.03 36.38
C GLY A 2 -16.40 -3.71 35.70
N GLY A 3 -15.38 -2.87 35.50
CA GLY A 3 -15.48 -1.71 34.63
C GLY A 3 -15.46 -2.17 33.17
N LYS A 4 -16.57 -1.98 32.46
CA LYS A 4 -16.61 -2.07 31.00
C LYS A 4 -15.69 -0.97 30.45
N CYS A 5 -14.49 -1.36 30.03
CA CYS A 5 -13.60 -0.50 29.26
C CYS A 5 -14.28 -0.30 27.89
N GLN A 6 -14.97 0.83 27.71
CA GLN A 6 -15.41 1.28 26.40
C GLN A 6 -14.15 1.73 25.63
N GLN A 7 -13.63 0.86 24.77
CA GLN A 7 -12.55 1.18 23.83
C GLN A 7 -13.11 1.11 22.40
N PRO A 8 -12.68 2.01 21.50
CA PRO A 8 -13.36 2.22 20.24
C PRO A 8 -13.00 1.11 19.24
N MET A 9 -14.01 0.54 18.58
CA MET A 9 -13.81 -0.12 17.28
C MET A 9 -13.20 0.92 16.30
N LEU A 10 -12.59 0.53 15.17
CA LEU A 10 -12.55 1.39 13.98
C LEU A 10 -13.98 1.54 13.39
N ASN A 11 -14.98 1.72 14.26
CA ASN A 11 -15.97 2.74 14.00
C ASN A 11 -15.14 4.01 13.92
N GLY A 12 -14.71 4.36 12.70
CA GLY A 12 -14.06 5.64 12.44
C GLY A 12 -14.83 6.63 13.27
N GLU A 13 -14.16 7.23 14.26
CA GLU A 13 -14.85 7.96 15.33
C GLU A 13 -16.02 8.67 14.69
N LYS A 14 -17.22 8.48 15.27
CA LYS A 14 -18.31 9.44 15.12
C LYS A 14 -17.69 10.79 15.48
N ARG A 15 -16.97 11.39 14.54
CA ARG A 15 -16.40 12.70 14.66
C ARG A 15 -17.67 13.50 14.80
N GLU A 16 -17.90 14.08 15.96
CA GLU A 16 -18.93 15.08 16.15
C GLU A 16 -18.58 16.25 15.22
N ARG A 17 -18.95 16.13 13.94
CA ARG A 17 -18.50 16.96 12.82
C ARG A 17 -19.30 18.26 12.69
N GLY A 18 -20.08 18.61 13.71
CA GLY A 18 -20.77 19.90 13.79
C GLY A 18 -19.84 21.08 14.11
N LYS A 19 -18.61 20.85 14.61
CA LYS A 19 -17.71 21.92 15.10
C LYS A 19 -16.20 21.67 14.94
N GLN A 20 -15.75 20.83 14.01
CA GLN A 20 -14.30 20.65 13.79
C GLN A 20 -13.74 21.72 12.85
N LYS A 21 -12.84 22.58 13.36
CA LYS A 21 -11.99 23.42 12.50
C LYS A 21 -11.00 22.51 11.78
N TYR A 22 -11.02 22.51 10.45
CA TYR A 22 -9.95 21.89 9.66
C TYR A 22 -8.62 22.61 9.94
N ASN A 23 -7.52 21.85 10.03
CA ASN A 23 -6.20 22.37 10.37
C ASN A 23 -5.22 22.28 9.19
N HIS A 24 -5.74 22.18 7.96
CA HIS A 24 -4.96 22.00 6.74
C HIS A 24 -4.05 23.19 6.37
N GLY A 25 -4.29 24.38 6.94
CA GLY A 25 -3.47 25.59 6.70
C GLY A 25 -3.66 26.29 5.35
N PHE A 26 -4.51 25.76 4.46
CA PHE A 26 -5.02 26.47 3.27
C PHE A 26 -5.90 27.67 3.66
N SER A 27 -5.76 28.76 2.92
CA SER A 27 -6.57 29.97 3.04
C SER A 27 -7.95 29.80 2.39
N SER A 28 -8.88 30.68 2.73
CA SER A 28 -10.24 30.68 2.14
C SER A 28 -10.21 30.79 0.61
N ALA A 29 -9.31 31.60 0.06
CA ALA A 29 -9.14 31.74 -1.40
C ALA A 29 -8.62 30.45 -2.06
N GLU A 30 -7.69 29.75 -1.41
CA GLU A 30 -7.20 28.45 -1.88
C GLU A 30 -8.31 27.39 -1.83
N ILE A 31 -9.11 27.34 -0.76
CA ILE A 31 -10.23 26.38 -0.63
C ILE A 31 -11.34 26.68 -1.65
N GLN A 32 -11.69 27.94 -1.88
CA GLN A 32 -12.68 28.30 -2.91
C GLN A 32 -12.20 27.87 -4.30
N THR A 33 -10.91 28.07 -4.59
CA THR A 33 -10.31 27.65 -5.86
C THR A 33 -10.25 26.13 -5.97
N LEU A 34 -9.93 25.43 -4.87
CA LEU A 34 -9.93 23.98 -4.79
C LEU A 34 -11.33 23.42 -5.06
N ALA A 35 -12.38 24.01 -4.47
CA ALA A 35 -13.76 23.64 -4.74
C ALA A 35 -14.10 23.80 -6.23
N SER A 36 -13.66 24.89 -6.87
CA SER A 36 -13.84 25.07 -8.33
C SER A 36 -13.05 24.08 -9.18
N VAL A 37 -11.87 23.60 -8.73
CA VAL A 37 -11.16 22.52 -9.41
C VAL A 37 -11.88 21.18 -9.19
N ALA A 38 -12.35 20.92 -7.97
CA ALA A 38 -13.08 19.71 -7.61
C ALA A 38 -14.39 19.58 -8.41
N GLU A 39 -15.11 20.69 -8.60
CA GLU A 39 -16.28 20.75 -9.48
C GLU A 39 -15.95 20.28 -10.89
N VAL A 40 -14.81 20.67 -11.45
CA VAL A 40 -14.42 20.25 -12.80
C VAL A 40 -14.07 18.77 -12.84
N VAL A 41 -13.32 18.30 -11.83
CA VAL A 41 -12.92 16.90 -11.72
C VAL A 41 -14.14 15.97 -11.60
N PHE A 42 -15.14 16.39 -10.83
CA PHE A 42 -16.36 15.62 -10.59
C PHE A 42 -17.58 16.57 -10.42
N PRO A 43 -18.21 16.98 -11.54
CA PRO A 43 -19.25 18.02 -11.55
C PRO A 43 -20.63 17.51 -11.19
N SER A 44 -21.54 18.43 -10.86
CA SER A 44 -22.98 18.16 -10.94
C SER A 44 -23.42 18.12 -12.41
N LEU A 45 -24.19 17.10 -12.80
CA LEU A 45 -24.76 16.98 -14.14
C LEU A 45 -26.29 17.14 -14.12
N PRO A 46 -26.88 17.71 -15.19
CA PRO A 46 -28.33 17.86 -15.27
C PRO A 46 -29.04 16.49 -15.40
N PRO A 47 -30.29 16.37 -14.91
CA PRO A 47 -31.04 15.10 -14.81
C PRO A 47 -31.24 14.33 -16.14
N ASN A 48 -31.18 15.03 -17.28
CA ASN A 48 -31.43 14.49 -18.61
C ASN A 48 -30.15 14.23 -19.42
N SER A 49 -28.98 14.16 -18.77
CA SER A 49 -27.75 13.79 -19.45
C SER A 49 -27.87 12.35 -19.97
N SER A 50 -27.97 12.18 -21.30
CA SER A 50 -28.23 10.89 -21.94
C SER A 50 -27.07 9.91 -21.73
N PHE A 51 -27.36 8.74 -21.16
CA PHE A 51 -26.44 7.61 -21.10
C PHE A 51 -26.85 6.56 -22.13
N GLU A 52 -25.94 6.19 -23.03
CA GLU A 52 -26.14 5.05 -23.93
C GLU A 52 -26.23 3.76 -23.12
N GLY A 53 -27.38 3.07 -23.21
CA GLY A 53 -27.53 1.70 -22.70
C GLY A 53 -28.20 1.56 -21.33
N LYS A 54 -29.51 1.82 -21.27
CA LYS A 54 -30.55 1.00 -20.59
C LYS A 54 -31.91 1.65 -20.85
N GLU A 55 -32.87 0.86 -21.31
CA GLU A 55 -34.28 1.24 -21.56
C GLU A 55 -35.09 1.57 -20.28
N ASN A 56 -34.44 1.91 -19.17
CA ASN A 56 -35.10 2.23 -17.91
C ASN A 56 -34.58 3.57 -17.38
N GLN A 57 -35.48 4.43 -16.87
CA GLN A 57 -35.11 5.65 -16.18
C GLN A 57 -34.03 5.35 -15.12
N PRO A 58 -32.99 6.20 -14.98
CA PRO A 58 -31.95 5.99 -13.99
C PRO A 58 -32.57 5.88 -12.60
N SER A 59 -32.11 4.93 -11.79
CA SER A 59 -32.58 4.77 -10.40
C SER A 59 -32.40 6.08 -9.63
N LYS A 60 -33.18 6.28 -8.56
CA LYS A 60 -33.07 7.48 -7.71
C LYS A 60 -31.62 7.70 -7.24
N ALA A 61 -30.93 6.63 -6.84
CA ALA A 61 -29.53 6.68 -6.45
C ALA A 61 -28.61 7.13 -7.61
N ALA A 62 -28.83 6.61 -8.83
CA ALA A 62 -28.09 7.04 -10.00
C ALA A 62 -28.32 8.52 -10.34
N GLN A 63 -29.55 9.02 -10.21
CA GLN A 63 -29.86 10.44 -10.40
C GLN A 63 -29.15 11.32 -9.36
N SER A 64 -29.26 10.99 -8.07
CA SER A 64 -28.56 11.71 -7.01
C SER A 64 -27.03 11.67 -7.18
N PHE A 65 -26.47 10.56 -7.65
CA PHE A 65 -25.05 10.46 -7.98
C PHE A 65 -24.63 11.38 -9.13
N LEU A 66 -25.48 11.54 -10.15
CA LEU A 66 -25.22 12.44 -11.27
C LEU A 66 -25.26 13.91 -10.83
N GLU A 67 -26.17 14.25 -9.92
CA GLU A 67 -26.32 15.60 -9.36
C GLU A 67 -25.23 15.96 -8.36
N ALA A 68 -24.60 14.98 -7.69
CA ALA A 68 -23.56 15.22 -6.69
C ALA A 68 -22.27 15.79 -7.31
N SER A 69 -21.67 16.79 -6.64
CA SER A 69 -20.40 17.40 -7.03
C SER A 69 -19.32 17.25 -5.95
N ALA A 70 -18.06 17.09 -6.36
CA ALA A 70 -16.93 17.11 -5.42
C ALA A 70 -16.59 18.53 -4.91
N SER A 71 -17.28 19.57 -5.39
CA SER A 71 -17.16 20.93 -4.86
C SER A 71 -17.98 21.16 -3.59
N GLU A 72 -18.88 20.25 -3.25
CA GLU A 72 -19.76 20.37 -2.08
C GLU A 72 -18.99 20.16 -0.78
N SER A 73 -19.35 20.93 0.25
CA SER A 73 -18.77 20.76 1.58
C SER A 73 -19.14 19.39 2.15
N PRO A 74 -18.22 18.69 2.84
CA PRO A 74 -16.87 19.08 3.24
C PRO A 74 -15.73 18.60 2.31
N ILE A 75 -16.01 18.19 1.07
CA ILE A 75 -15.03 17.50 0.21
C ILE A 75 -13.76 18.34 -0.06
N PRO A 76 -13.84 19.65 -0.38
CA PRO A 76 -12.65 20.47 -0.58
C PRO A 76 -11.76 20.56 0.67
N ASP A 77 -12.34 20.69 1.86
CA ASP A 77 -11.59 20.76 3.11
C ASP A 77 -10.95 19.41 3.46
N GLU A 78 -11.65 18.30 3.24
CA GLU A 78 -11.09 16.95 3.41
C GLU A 78 -9.95 16.69 2.42
N ALA A 79 -10.09 17.11 1.16
CA ALA A 79 -9.03 17.02 0.16
C ALA A 79 -7.79 17.85 0.56
N ALA A 80 -7.99 19.07 1.07
CA ALA A 80 -6.90 19.90 1.60
C ALA A 80 -6.19 19.26 2.80
N GLU A 81 -6.94 18.59 3.68
CA GLU A 81 -6.40 17.84 4.82
C GLU A 81 -5.61 16.60 4.37
N LEU A 82 -6.06 15.89 3.34
CA LEU A 82 -5.31 14.79 2.73
C LEU A 82 -3.99 15.30 2.14
N LEU A 83 -4.04 16.40 1.40
CA LEU A 83 -2.85 17.01 0.78
C LEU A 83 -1.83 17.44 1.83
N SER A 84 -2.26 18.11 2.89
CA SER A 84 -1.36 18.61 3.95
C SER A 84 -0.67 17.47 4.72
N LYS A 85 -1.37 16.35 4.94
CA LYS A 85 -0.86 15.22 5.72
C LYS A 85 -0.08 14.18 4.93
N ARG A 86 -0.38 14.00 3.64
CA ARG A 86 0.06 12.82 2.87
C ARG A 86 0.97 13.16 1.69
N THR A 87 1.27 14.43 1.43
CA THR A 87 2.17 14.82 0.32
C THR A 87 3.51 15.34 0.81
N PHE A 88 4.54 15.26 -0.05
CA PHE A 88 5.82 15.91 0.22
C PHE A 88 5.64 17.43 0.28
N ILE A 89 6.41 18.09 1.15
CA ILE A 89 6.32 19.54 1.35
C ILE A 89 6.48 20.35 0.06
N GLU A 90 7.36 19.92 -0.87
CA GLU A 90 7.53 20.59 -2.16
C GLU A 90 6.30 20.46 -3.06
N SER A 91 5.64 19.30 -3.03
CA SER A 91 4.40 19.06 -3.77
C SER A 91 3.24 19.85 -3.17
N LEU A 92 3.17 19.96 -1.84
CA LEU A 92 2.19 20.79 -1.15
C LEU A 92 2.36 22.27 -1.51
N ILE A 93 3.60 22.79 -1.47
CA ILE A 93 3.90 24.17 -1.90
C ILE A 93 3.45 24.39 -3.34
N LEU A 94 3.77 23.45 -4.23
CA LEU A 94 3.39 23.52 -5.64
C LEU A 94 1.86 23.61 -5.84
N VAL A 95 1.10 22.74 -5.15
CA VAL A 95 -0.38 22.76 -5.18
C VAL A 95 -0.91 24.10 -4.67
N ARG A 96 -0.39 24.58 -3.53
CA ARG A 96 -0.82 25.85 -2.93
C ARG A 96 -0.53 27.06 -3.83
N VAL A 97 0.64 27.11 -4.45
CA VAL A 97 0.99 28.16 -5.41
C VAL A 97 0.04 28.13 -6.62
N LEU A 98 -0.27 26.94 -7.15
CA LEU A 98 -1.24 26.81 -8.25
C LEU A 98 -2.61 27.36 -7.85
N LEU A 99 -3.15 26.94 -6.70
CA LEU A 99 -4.45 27.41 -6.20
C LEU A 99 -4.46 28.91 -5.96
N LEU A 100 -3.39 29.46 -5.38
CA LEU A 100 -3.28 30.90 -5.14
C LEU A 100 -3.24 31.69 -6.46
N LEU A 101 -2.49 31.24 -7.46
CA LEU A 101 -2.48 31.90 -8.78
C LEU A 101 -3.87 31.90 -9.41
N LEU A 102 -4.56 30.77 -9.39
CA LEU A 102 -5.92 30.62 -9.94
C LEU A 102 -6.99 31.40 -9.15
N SER A 103 -6.70 31.76 -7.89
CA SER A 103 -7.56 32.66 -7.10
C SER A 103 -7.50 34.13 -7.56
N THR A 104 -6.60 34.48 -8.49
CA THR A 104 -6.43 35.84 -9.02
C THR A 104 -6.73 35.91 -10.52
N ARG A 105 -7.19 37.06 -11.02
CA ARG A 105 -7.42 37.28 -12.46
C ARG A 105 -6.13 37.16 -13.27
N LEU A 106 -5.03 37.76 -12.81
CA LEU A 106 -3.75 37.72 -13.51
C LEU A 106 -3.17 36.31 -13.56
N GLY A 107 -3.20 35.57 -12.45
CA GLY A 107 -2.77 34.17 -12.42
C GLY A 107 -3.69 33.26 -13.23
N THR A 108 -5.01 33.53 -13.25
CA THR A 108 -5.94 32.83 -14.14
C THR A 108 -5.59 33.07 -15.60
N LEU A 109 -5.34 34.32 -16.02
CA LEU A 109 -4.90 34.63 -17.39
C LEU A 109 -3.58 33.94 -17.74
N LEU A 110 -2.62 33.95 -16.82
CA LEU A 110 -1.32 33.31 -17.00
C LEU A 110 -1.45 31.80 -17.24
N LEU A 111 -2.31 31.12 -16.47
CA LEU A 111 -2.41 29.66 -16.46
C LEU A 111 -3.47 29.12 -17.45
N CYS A 112 -4.53 29.87 -17.69
CA CYS A 112 -5.67 29.47 -18.53
C CYS A 112 -5.64 30.11 -19.92
N GLY A 113 -4.78 31.11 -20.15
CA GLY A 113 -4.70 31.84 -21.40
C GLY A 113 -6.03 32.55 -21.75
N SER A 114 -6.36 32.63 -23.03
CA SER A 114 -7.57 33.31 -23.51
C SER A 114 -8.88 32.65 -23.08
N LEU A 115 -8.85 31.42 -22.56
CA LEU A 115 -10.06 30.72 -22.09
C LEU A 115 -10.71 31.43 -20.89
N CYS A 116 -9.96 32.21 -20.11
CA CYS A 116 -10.54 32.97 -19.00
C CYS A 116 -11.23 34.28 -19.43
N LEU A 117 -11.13 34.66 -20.71
CA LEU A 117 -11.75 35.87 -21.22
C LEU A 117 -13.28 35.73 -21.28
N GLY A 118 -13.99 36.77 -20.85
CA GLY A 118 -15.44 36.90 -20.90
C GLY A 118 -15.87 38.23 -21.50
N ASP A 119 -17.16 38.35 -21.77
CA ASP A 119 -17.72 39.46 -22.55
C ASP A 119 -18.02 40.72 -21.71
N LYS A 120 -17.83 40.64 -20.39
CA LYS A 120 -18.15 41.72 -19.43
C LYS A 120 -16.89 42.23 -18.75
N TRP A 121 -16.79 43.55 -18.56
CA TRP A 121 -15.70 44.15 -17.79
C TRP A 121 -15.78 43.77 -16.30
N PRO A 122 -14.66 43.42 -15.65
CA PRO A 122 -13.34 43.19 -16.23
C PRO A 122 -13.29 41.90 -17.04
N TYR A 123 -12.79 41.98 -18.28
CA TYR A 123 -12.86 40.89 -19.28
C TYR A 123 -12.12 39.61 -18.88
N ILE A 124 -11.32 39.64 -17.82
CA ILE A 124 -10.60 38.47 -17.29
C ILE A 124 -11.38 37.92 -16.09
N ASN A 125 -11.91 36.72 -16.22
CA ASN A 125 -12.58 36.02 -15.14
C ASN A 125 -11.57 35.40 -14.17
N TYR A 126 -11.97 35.29 -12.90
CA TYR A 126 -11.34 34.34 -11.98
C TYR A 126 -11.61 32.92 -12.47
N PHE A 127 -10.72 31.97 -12.15
CA PHE A 127 -10.94 30.56 -12.49
C PHE A 127 -12.32 30.07 -12.01
N SER A 128 -12.68 30.38 -10.76
CA SER A 128 -13.98 30.01 -10.16
C SER A 128 -15.20 30.62 -10.84
N CYS A 129 -15.04 31.72 -11.58
CA CYS A 129 -16.11 32.40 -12.31
C CYS A 129 -16.19 31.98 -13.80
N MET A 130 -15.26 31.14 -14.28
CA MET A 130 -15.30 30.63 -15.64
C MET A 130 -16.40 29.57 -15.79
N PRO A 131 -17.09 29.51 -16.95
CA PRO A 131 -18.00 28.41 -17.26
C PRO A 131 -17.31 27.05 -17.10
N LEU A 132 -18.06 26.05 -16.61
CA LEU A 132 -17.53 24.72 -16.30
C LEU A 132 -16.83 24.09 -17.52
N GLU A 133 -17.39 24.26 -18.71
CA GLU A 133 -16.85 23.75 -19.96
C GLU A 133 -15.50 24.39 -20.33
N LYS A 134 -15.33 25.69 -20.02
CA LYS A 134 -14.04 26.37 -20.23
C LYS A 134 -13.01 25.89 -19.21
N ARG A 135 -13.39 25.69 -17.94
CA ARG A 135 -12.50 25.13 -16.92
C ARG A 135 -12.10 23.69 -17.22
N GLU A 136 -13.03 22.86 -17.72
CA GLU A 136 -12.73 21.49 -18.14
C GLU A 136 -11.68 21.46 -19.25
N LYS A 137 -11.85 22.30 -20.27
CA LYS A 137 -10.85 22.45 -21.34
C LYS A 137 -9.47 22.85 -20.82
N VAL A 138 -9.40 23.73 -19.83
CA VAL A 138 -8.12 24.11 -19.18
C VAL A 138 -7.46 22.89 -18.53
N LEU A 139 -8.20 22.11 -17.74
CA LEU A 139 -7.66 20.93 -17.07
C LEU A 139 -7.22 19.85 -18.08
N GLN A 140 -8.03 19.58 -19.10
CA GLN A 140 -7.67 18.67 -20.20
C GLN A 140 -6.36 19.07 -20.88
N THR A 141 -6.17 20.37 -21.07
CA THR A 141 -4.99 20.99 -21.68
C THR A 141 -3.76 20.80 -20.79
N TRP A 142 -3.88 21.02 -19.48
CA TRP A 142 -2.78 20.80 -18.53
C TRP A 142 -2.39 19.32 -18.37
N PHE A 143 -3.33 18.39 -18.47
CA PHE A 143 -3.02 16.97 -18.44
C PHE A 143 -2.18 16.51 -19.64
N LYS A 144 -2.36 17.12 -20.82
CA LYS A 144 -1.65 16.79 -22.06
C LYS A 144 -0.32 17.54 -22.24
N HIS A 145 -0.19 18.79 -21.81
CA HIS A 145 0.98 19.61 -22.17
C HIS A 145 2.31 19.21 -21.51
N CYS A 146 3.38 19.30 -22.32
CA CYS A 146 4.62 18.53 -22.16
C CYS A 146 5.87 19.29 -21.72
N ARG A 147 5.85 20.64 -21.66
CA ARG A 147 7.11 21.42 -21.47
C ARG A 147 7.05 22.47 -20.37
N LEU A 148 6.27 23.54 -20.53
CA LEU A 148 6.24 24.66 -19.58
C LEU A 148 5.27 24.44 -18.40
N PHE A 149 4.42 23.42 -18.46
CA PHE A 149 3.33 23.20 -17.50
C PHE A 149 3.41 21.85 -16.76
N THR A 150 4.54 21.12 -16.84
CA THR A 150 4.69 19.83 -16.16
C THR A 150 4.44 19.96 -14.65
N PHE A 151 4.85 21.07 -14.03
CA PHE A 151 4.56 21.32 -12.61
C PHE A 151 3.05 21.53 -12.35
N VAL A 152 2.31 22.16 -13.28
CA VAL A 152 0.85 22.30 -13.17
C VAL A 152 0.18 20.95 -13.31
N ARG A 153 0.64 20.09 -14.23
CA ARG A 153 0.17 18.71 -14.37
C ARG A 153 0.31 17.94 -13.05
N ILE A 154 1.47 18.00 -12.40
CA ILE A 154 1.70 17.31 -11.12
C ILE A 154 0.74 17.82 -10.03
N ALA A 155 0.64 19.14 -9.87
CA ALA A 155 -0.30 19.70 -8.91
C ALA A 155 -1.74 19.26 -9.19
N LEU A 156 -2.16 19.26 -10.45
CA LEU A 156 -3.49 18.82 -10.85
C LEU A 156 -3.74 17.33 -10.55
N ILE A 157 -2.74 16.46 -10.72
CA ILE A 157 -2.84 15.05 -10.34
C ILE A 157 -3.09 14.90 -8.84
N TYR A 158 -2.34 15.62 -8.00
CA TYR A 158 -2.57 15.63 -6.55
C TYR A 158 -3.96 16.12 -6.20
N LEU A 159 -4.43 17.20 -6.82
CA LEU A 159 -5.78 17.74 -6.62
C LEU A 159 -6.85 16.72 -7.03
N LYS A 160 -6.74 16.14 -8.23
CA LYS A 160 -7.67 15.12 -8.74
C LYS A 160 -7.72 13.90 -7.82
N VAL A 161 -6.56 13.37 -7.41
CA VAL A 161 -6.48 12.22 -6.48
C VAL A 161 -7.12 12.59 -5.14
N ALA A 162 -6.78 13.73 -4.54
CA ALA A 162 -7.30 14.13 -3.24
C ALA A 162 -8.83 14.33 -3.26
N CYS A 163 -9.37 15.00 -4.28
CA CYS A 163 -10.81 15.26 -4.40
C CYS A 163 -11.62 13.97 -4.61
N LEU A 164 -11.20 13.11 -5.55
CA LEU A 164 -11.91 11.85 -5.82
C LEU A 164 -11.78 10.89 -4.64
N TYR A 165 -10.58 10.80 -4.06
CA TYR A 165 -10.36 9.95 -2.90
C TYR A 165 -11.21 10.40 -1.71
N ALA A 166 -11.25 11.71 -1.39
CA ALA A 166 -12.12 12.23 -0.34
C ALA A 166 -13.59 11.93 -0.63
N PHE A 167 -14.07 12.17 -1.85
CA PHE A 167 -15.46 11.93 -2.23
C PHE A 167 -15.91 10.47 -2.04
N PHE A 168 -15.12 9.51 -2.55
CA PHE A 168 -15.51 8.10 -2.55
C PHE A 168 -15.15 7.33 -1.27
N SER A 169 -14.19 7.84 -0.49
CA SER A 169 -13.82 7.25 0.81
C SER A 169 -14.57 7.83 2.00
N ARG A 170 -15.32 8.93 1.80
CA ARG A 170 -16.15 9.55 2.83
C ARG A 170 -17.24 8.57 3.28
N VAL A 171 -17.43 8.53 4.58
CA VAL A 171 -18.48 7.77 5.25
C VAL A 171 -19.39 8.77 5.97
N GLY A 172 -20.69 8.73 5.65
CA GLY A 172 -21.74 9.50 6.30
C GLY A 172 -21.99 9.06 7.74
N GLU A 173 -22.84 9.80 8.45
CA GLU A 173 -23.13 9.52 9.88
C GLU A 173 -23.77 8.14 10.08
N ASP A 174 -24.55 7.70 9.10
CA ASP A 174 -25.24 6.41 9.09
C ASP A 174 -24.39 5.28 8.49
N GLY A 175 -23.11 5.54 8.16
CA GLY A 175 -22.24 4.55 7.53
C GLY A 175 -22.42 4.42 6.02
N ASP A 176 -23.04 5.43 5.38
CA ASP A 176 -23.40 5.44 3.97
C ASP A 176 -22.53 6.40 3.13
N ASN A 177 -22.65 6.30 1.81
CA ASN A 177 -22.13 7.29 0.88
C ASN A 177 -23.10 7.38 -0.28
N LEU A 178 -23.46 8.60 -0.68
CA LEU A 178 -24.44 8.88 -1.73
C LEU A 178 -24.10 8.21 -3.07
N ALA A 179 -22.82 7.92 -3.31
CA ALA A 179 -22.38 7.28 -4.54
C ALA A 179 -22.41 5.76 -4.52
N TRP A 180 -22.30 5.12 -3.34
CA TRP A 180 -22.04 3.68 -3.26
C TRP A 180 -23.16 2.83 -3.88
N GLU A 181 -24.41 3.16 -3.59
CA GLU A 181 -25.56 2.47 -4.20
C GLU A 181 -25.56 2.62 -5.73
N ALA A 182 -25.30 3.83 -6.24
CA ALA A 182 -25.31 4.12 -7.68
C ALA A 182 -24.22 3.36 -8.45
N ILE A 183 -23.04 3.16 -7.83
CA ILE A 183 -21.93 2.43 -8.45
C ILE A 183 -21.99 0.92 -8.18
N GLY A 184 -23.01 0.47 -7.43
CA GLY A 184 -23.19 -0.93 -7.03
C GLY A 184 -22.12 -1.43 -6.06
N TYR A 185 -21.60 -0.55 -5.19
CA TYR A 185 -20.68 -0.90 -4.12
C TYR A 185 -21.45 -1.14 -2.83
N HIS A 186 -21.24 -2.30 -2.23
CA HIS A 186 -21.80 -2.64 -0.94
C HIS A 186 -20.69 -3.01 0.02
N VAL A 187 -20.77 -2.46 1.23
CA VAL A 187 -19.83 -2.76 2.30
C VAL A 187 -20.17 -4.14 2.86
N ASP A 188 -19.17 -5.02 3.01
CA ASP A 188 -19.35 -6.35 3.62
C ASP A 188 -19.79 -6.20 5.08
N ASN A 189 -21.11 -6.23 5.27
CA ASN A 189 -21.74 -6.27 6.57
C ASN A 189 -21.67 -7.72 7.05
N VAL A 190 -20.71 -8.02 7.93
CA VAL A 190 -20.63 -9.32 8.60
C VAL A 190 -21.93 -9.50 9.41
N GLU A 191 -22.94 -10.15 8.81
CA GLU A 191 -24.31 -10.27 9.34
C GLU A 191 -24.36 -10.99 10.70
N ASN A 192 -23.29 -11.67 11.11
CA ASN A 192 -23.14 -12.28 12.43
C ASN A 192 -21.75 -12.03 13.04
N LEU A 193 -21.48 -10.79 13.47
CA LEU A 193 -20.38 -10.51 14.42
C LEU A 193 -20.50 -11.32 15.73
N SER A 194 -21.67 -11.92 15.99
CA SER A 194 -21.92 -12.88 17.08
C SER A 194 -21.07 -14.15 17.00
N GLN A 195 -20.67 -14.58 15.79
CA GLN A 195 -19.82 -15.76 15.55
C GLN A 195 -18.32 -15.41 15.47
N VAL A 196 -17.97 -14.13 15.33
CA VAL A 196 -16.57 -13.68 15.33
C VAL A 196 -16.05 -13.70 16.76
N THR A 197 -14.95 -14.41 16.99
CA THR A 197 -14.33 -14.49 18.32
C THR A 197 -14.01 -13.08 18.81
N LYS A 198 -14.56 -12.71 19.98
CA LYS A 198 -14.23 -11.44 20.67
C LYS A 198 -12.83 -11.41 21.27
N GLU A 199 -12.07 -12.49 21.09
CA GLU A 199 -10.74 -12.65 21.61
C GLU A 199 -9.77 -11.72 20.87
N ARG A 200 -8.99 -10.98 21.64
CA ARG A 200 -7.87 -10.17 21.16
C ARG A 200 -6.58 -10.97 21.46
N PRO A 201 -6.10 -11.82 20.54
CA PRO A 201 -5.04 -12.79 20.86
C PRO A 201 -3.74 -12.14 21.35
N LEU A 202 -3.44 -10.92 20.90
CA LEU A 202 -2.22 -10.22 21.33
C LEU A 202 -2.36 -9.45 22.65
N GLN A 203 -3.56 -9.32 23.22
CA GLN A 203 -3.79 -8.46 24.40
C GLN A 203 -2.92 -8.85 25.61
N LYS A 204 -2.66 -10.16 25.77
CA LYS A 204 -1.87 -10.69 26.89
C LYS A 204 -0.43 -10.15 26.92
N GLY A 205 0.20 -9.96 25.76
CA GLY A 205 1.60 -9.49 25.67
C GLY A 205 1.76 -8.03 25.26
N MET A 206 0.66 -7.34 24.97
CA MET A 206 0.71 -6.01 24.38
C MET A 206 0.58 -4.87 25.41
N ILE A 207 1.19 -3.73 25.08
CA ILE A 207 1.05 -2.43 25.74
C ILE A 207 0.73 -1.42 24.62
N GLU A 208 -0.49 -0.89 24.64
CA GLU A 208 -0.96 0.08 23.65
C GLU A 208 -0.68 1.49 24.16
N THR A 209 0.45 2.10 23.75
CA THR A 209 0.93 3.35 24.37
C THR A 209 0.00 4.54 24.16
N MET A 210 -0.92 4.45 23.19
CA MET A 210 -1.98 5.44 22.98
C MET A 210 -2.96 5.56 24.15
N HIS A 211 -3.01 4.55 25.03
CA HIS A 211 -3.86 4.53 26.22
C HIS A 211 -3.08 4.65 27.53
N GLU A 212 -1.80 5.01 27.43
CA GLU A 212 -0.88 5.09 28.55
C GLU A 212 -0.39 6.53 28.75
N GLU A 213 0.07 6.85 29.95
CA GLU A 213 0.79 8.08 30.30
C GLU A 213 2.14 7.68 30.91
N ASP A 214 3.04 8.64 31.16
CA ASP A 214 4.38 8.32 31.70
C ASP A 214 4.32 7.43 32.96
N SER A 215 3.36 7.68 33.86
CA SER A 215 3.21 6.93 35.12
C SER A 215 2.63 5.51 34.92
N THR A 216 1.63 5.36 34.06
CA THR A 216 0.96 4.06 33.83
C THR A 216 1.81 3.15 32.96
N LEU A 217 2.53 3.72 31.98
CA LEU A 217 3.45 2.99 31.12
C LEU A 217 4.52 2.26 31.95
N HIS A 218 5.11 2.95 32.93
CA HIS A 218 6.12 2.34 33.80
C HIS A 218 5.58 1.11 34.55
N GLN A 219 4.34 1.20 35.06
CA GLN A 219 3.68 0.09 35.74
C GLN A 219 3.32 -1.06 34.78
N SER A 220 2.80 -0.73 33.59
CA SER A 220 2.45 -1.70 32.56
C SER A 220 3.67 -2.51 32.11
N LEU A 221 4.81 -1.85 31.87
CA LEU A 221 6.07 -2.51 31.50
C LEU A 221 6.55 -3.49 32.59
N LYS A 222 6.55 -3.06 33.87
CA LYS A 222 6.90 -3.92 35.00
C LYS A 222 5.95 -5.11 35.13
N ARG A 223 4.65 -4.91 34.93
CA ARG A 223 3.64 -5.98 34.99
C ARG A 223 3.84 -7.03 33.89
N LYS A 224 4.41 -6.66 32.74
CA LYS A 224 4.81 -7.60 31.68
C LYS A 224 6.18 -8.26 31.90
N GLY A 225 6.76 -8.10 33.09
CA GLY A 225 8.02 -8.74 33.48
C GLY A 225 9.26 -8.11 32.86
N LEU A 226 9.21 -6.85 32.44
CA LEU A 226 10.39 -6.11 31.97
C LEU A 226 11.09 -5.40 33.12
N GLN A 227 12.42 -5.34 33.05
CA GLN A 227 13.21 -4.51 33.97
C GLN A 227 13.19 -3.07 33.48
N VAL A 228 12.66 -2.17 34.31
CA VAL A 228 12.46 -0.76 33.94
C VAL A 228 13.11 0.15 34.98
N ILE A 229 13.96 1.06 34.51
CA ILE A 229 14.65 2.08 35.31
C ILE A 229 14.23 3.43 34.76
N GLU A 230 13.70 4.30 35.61
CA GLU A 230 13.44 5.69 35.21
C GLU A 230 14.69 6.52 35.41
N ASP A 231 15.08 7.27 34.38
CA ASP A 231 16.11 8.29 34.46
C ASP A 231 15.46 9.67 34.33
N THR A 232 15.21 10.30 35.48
CA THR A 232 14.59 11.62 35.55
C THR A 232 15.49 12.73 35.02
N ASN A 233 16.82 12.51 34.99
CA ASN A 233 17.76 13.52 34.52
C ASN A 233 17.85 13.56 32.99
N GLU A 234 17.75 12.40 32.34
CA GLU A 234 17.77 12.28 30.87
C GLU A 234 16.37 12.37 30.23
N ASN A 235 15.30 12.37 31.03
CA ASN A 235 13.90 12.27 30.59
C ASN A 235 13.65 10.99 29.75
N VAL A 236 14.15 9.86 30.26
CA VAL A 236 14.15 8.57 29.57
C VAL A 236 13.61 7.45 30.46
N CYS A 237 12.83 6.54 29.87
CA CYS A 237 12.44 5.26 30.44
C CYS A 237 13.37 4.16 29.89
N LYS A 238 14.27 3.63 30.72
CA LYS A 238 15.24 2.59 30.34
C LYS A 238 14.61 1.20 30.53
N ILE A 239 14.62 0.37 29.49
CA ILE A 239 14.01 -0.96 29.45
C ILE A 239 15.10 -1.96 29.06
N LYS A 240 15.26 -3.06 29.80
CA LYS A 240 16.22 -4.13 29.46
C LYS A 240 15.52 -5.37 28.94
N CYS A 241 16.06 -5.96 27.88
CA CYS A 241 15.61 -7.21 27.30
C CYS A 241 16.79 -7.98 26.65
N ASP A 242 16.57 -9.21 26.22
CA ASP A 242 17.60 -9.96 25.50
C ASP A 242 17.64 -9.56 24.02
N ALA A 243 16.46 -9.40 23.41
CA ALA A 243 16.32 -8.99 22.03
C ALA A 243 15.23 -7.92 21.85
N VAL A 244 15.53 -6.91 21.04
CA VAL A 244 14.55 -5.91 20.60
C VAL A 244 14.35 -6.00 19.09
N ILE A 245 13.08 -6.00 18.66
CA ILE A 245 12.67 -6.11 17.26
C ILE A 245 11.91 -4.84 16.91
N VAL A 246 12.36 -4.14 15.87
CA VAL A 246 11.72 -2.92 15.38
C VAL A 246 10.88 -3.25 14.15
N GLY A 247 9.56 -3.21 14.28
CA GLY A 247 8.59 -3.57 13.27
C GLY A 247 8.03 -4.98 13.49
N SER A 248 6.69 -5.09 13.48
CA SER A 248 5.96 -6.35 13.77
C SER A 248 5.49 -7.09 12.51
N GLY A 249 5.93 -6.66 11.33
CA GLY A 249 5.51 -7.15 10.02
C GLY A 249 5.93 -8.59 9.71
N CYS A 250 5.89 -8.97 8.42
CA CYS A 250 6.19 -10.34 7.95
C CYS A 250 7.42 -10.97 8.62
N GLY A 251 8.58 -10.32 8.54
CA GLY A 251 9.79 -10.88 9.11
C GLY A 251 9.96 -10.60 10.61
N GLY A 252 9.51 -9.45 11.11
CA GLY A 252 9.59 -9.09 12.52
C GLY A 252 8.75 -9.99 13.43
N GLY A 253 7.55 -10.37 12.98
CA GLY A 253 6.70 -11.32 13.71
C GLY A 253 7.34 -12.71 13.82
N VAL A 254 7.91 -13.22 12.72
CA VAL A 254 8.64 -14.50 12.71
C VAL A 254 9.85 -14.43 13.65
N ALA A 255 10.63 -13.36 13.57
CA ALA A 255 11.79 -13.17 14.44
C ALA A 255 11.41 -13.13 15.92
N ALA A 256 10.30 -12.47 16.26
CA ALA A 256 9.78 -12.41 17.62
C ALA A 256 9.43 -13.81 18.14
N ALA A 257 8.71 -14.61 17.33
CA ALA A 257 8.33 -15.97 17.69
C ALA A 257 9.55 -16.87 17.92
N MET A 258 10.52 -16.83 17.01
CA MET A 258 11.71 -17.70 17.06
C MET A 258 12.64 -17.38 18.22
N LEU A 259 12.84 -16.09 18.51
CA LEU A 259 13.67 -15.67 19.63
C LEU A 259 12.98 -15.90 20.98
N ALA A 260 11.68 -15.60 21.09
CA ALA A 260 10.93 -15.80 22.33
C ALA A 260 10.81 -17.30 22.67
N SER A 261 10.47 -18.16 21.70
CA SER A 261 10.42 -19.62 21.88
C SER A 261 11.78 -20.24 22.23
N SER A 262 12.88 -19.51 21.98
CA SER A 262 14.22 -19.90 22.41
C SER A 262 14.55 -19.52 23.86
N GLY A 263 13.59 -18.95 24.60
CA GLY A 263 13.71 -18.55 26.00
C GLY A 263 14.25 -17.14 26.22
N LEU A 264 14.36 -16.33 25.16
CA LEU A 264 14.87 -14.95 25.26
C LEU A 264 13.74 -13.99 25.63
N LYS A 265 14.03 -12.98 26.47
CA LYS A 265 13.06 -11.90 26.72
C LYS A 265 13.04 -10.95 25.53
N VAL A 266 11.97 -11.00 24.74
CA VAL A 266 11.80 -10.21 23.51
C VAL A 266 10.89 -9.00 23.73
N VAL A 267 11.31 -7.86 23.20
CA VAL A 267 10.47 -6.64 23.07
C VAL A 267 10.29 -6.30 21.58
N VAL A 268 9.04 -6.15 21.14
CA VAL A 268 8.68 -5.73 19.78
C VAL A 268 8.16 -4.30 19.81
N ILE A 269 8.65 -3.47 18.90
CA ILE A 269 8.26 -2.06 18.75
C ILE A 269 7.53 -1.88 17.44
N GLU A 270 6.28 -1.44 17.50
CA GLU A 270 5.43 -1.16 16.34
C GLU A 270 4.93 0.29 16.40
N LYS A 271 5.07 1.01 15.28
CA LYS A 271 4.60 2.40 15.20
C LYS A 271 3.11 2.50 14.95
N GLY A 272 2.53 1.50 14.30
CA GLY A 272 1.09 1.39 14.05
C GLY A 272 0.30 0.91 15.27
N SER A 273 -1.02 0.98 15.16
CA SER A 273 -1.96 0.46 16.14
C SER A 273 -2.27 -1.02 15.90
N TYR A 274 -2.80 -1.70 16.93
CA TYR A 274 -3.31 -3.06 16.82
C TYR A 274 -4.81 -3.06 16.61
N PHE A 275 -5.27 -3.94 15.72
CA PHE A 275 -6.68 -4.15 15.44
C PHE A 275 -6.99 -5.65 15.42
N ALA A 276 -7.92 -6.07 16.24
CA ALA A 276 -8.55 -7.37 16.18
C ALA A 276 -9.67 -7.37 15.13
N PRO A 277 -10.21 -8.55 14.74
CA PRO A 277 -11.25 -8.64 13.69
C PRO A 277 -12.46 -7.72 13.91
N ILE A 278 -12.90 -7.58 15.16
CA ILE A 278 -14.03 -6.72 15.54
C ILE A 278 -13.70 -5.22 15.45
N ASP A 279 -12.41 -4.86 15.53
CA ASP A 279 -12.00 -3.48 15.46
C ASP A 279 -11.88 -3.00 14.02
N TYR A 280 -11.58 -3.87 13.05
CA TYR A 280 -11.35 -3.43 11.67
C TYR A 280 -12.56 -2.69 11.08
N SER A 281 -12.27 -1.55 10.44
CA SER A 281 -13.28 -0.77 9.75
C SER A 281 -13.73 -1.52 8.51
N PRO A 282 -15.02 -1.49 8.18
CA PRO A 282 -15.48 -2.03 6.91
C PRO A 282 -15.30 -1.04 5.75
N TYR A 283 -14.85 0.17 6.05
CA TYR A 283 -14.79 1.28 5.11
C TYR A 283 -13.36 1.54 4.63
N GLU A 284 -13.22 1.81 3.33
CA GLU A 284 -11.94 2.07 2.68
C GLU A 284 -11.18 3.26 3.34
N GLY A 285 -11.83 4.42 3.52
CA GLY A 285 -11.17 5.62 4.03
C GLY A 285 -10.49 5.45 5.40
N PRO A 286 -11.24 5.06 6.45
CA PRO A 286 -10.67 4.78 7.77
C PRO A 286 -9.61 3.68 7.76
N SER A 287 -9.86 2.55 7.09
CA SER A 287 -8.87 1.46 7.03
C SER A 287 -7.58 1.88 6.34
N MET A 288 -7.68 2.62 5.25
CA MET A 288 -6.51 3.14 4.55
C MET A 288 -5.74 4.12 5.45
N ALA A 289 -6.43 5.02 6.16
CA ALA A 289 -5.79 6.00 7.04
C ALA A 289 -4.98 5.38 8.20
N GLU A 290 -5.49 4.29 8.79
CA GLU A 290 -4.92 3.69 10.00
C GLU A 290 -3.99 2.50 9.71
N LEU A 291 -4.17 1.82 8.57
CA LEU A 291 -3.43 0.58 8.28
C LEU A 291 -2.29 0.77 7.27
N TYR A 292 -2.20 1.90 6.56
CA TYR A 292 -1.21 2.10 5.50
C TYR A 292 -0.29 3.31 5.75
N GLU A 293 0.96 3.20 5.33
CA GLU A 293 1.89 4.33 5.24
C GLU A 293 1.29 5.48 4.42
N SER A 294 1.33 6.70 4.96
CA SER A 294 0.75 7.89 4.34
C SER A 294 -0.71 7.69 3.89
N GLY A 295 -1.47 6.82 4.57
CA GLY A 295 -2.84 6.48 4.20
C GLY A 295 -2.99 5.87 2.81
N GLY A 296 -1.95 5.19 2.30
CA GLY A 296 -1.89 4.58 0.97
C GLY A 296 -1.61 5.56 -0.18
N ILE A 297 -1.33 6.84 0.12
CA ILE A 297 -0.93 7.85 -0.87
C ILE A 297 0.57 8.12 -0.70
N LEU A 298 1.40 7.16 -1.11
CA LEU A 298 2.86 7.27 -1.01
C LEU A 298 3.50 7.21 -2.41
N PRO A 299 3.71 8.35 -3.10
CA PRO A 299 4.32 8.36 -4.42
C PRO A 299 5.85 8.34 -4.37
N SER A 300 6.50 7.90 -5.46
CA SER A 300 7.90 8.22 -5.74
C SER A 300 8.09 9.72 -5.98
N VAL A 301 9.33 10.20 -5.88
CA VAL A 301 9.67 11.63 -6.04
C VAL A 301 9.19 12.21 -7.39
N ASP A 302 9.18 11.41 -8.44
CA ASP A 302 8.73 11.78 -9.78
C ASP A 302 7.25 11.44 -10.06
N GLY A 303 6.53 10.91 -9.07
CA GLY A 303 5.15 10.48 -9.19
C GLY A 303 4.92 9.28 -10.10
N GLN A 304 5.98 8.61 -10.58
CA GLN A 304 5.85 7.46 -11.49
C GLN A 304 5.30 6.22 -10.79
N MET A 305 5.68 6.00 -9.53
CA MET A 305 5.28 4.85 -8.72
C MET A 305 4.36 5.30 -7.58
N LEU A 306 3.26 4.59 -7.35
CA LEU A 306 2.46 4.66 -6.13
C LEU A 306 2.72 3.41 -5.27
N LEU A 307 3.16 3.61 -4.04
CA LEU A 307 3.57 2.55 -3.13
C LEU A 307 2.50 2.30 -2.06
N LEU A 308 2.18 1.03 -1.83
CA LEU A 308 1.36 0.56 -0.72
C LEU A 308 2.24 -0.20 0.27
N ALA A 309 2.25 0.25 1.53
CA ALA A 309 2.97 -0.39 2.62
C ALA A 309 2.12 -0.33 3.90
N GLY A 310 2.13 -1.40 4.70
CA GLY A 310 1.35 -1.48 5.94
C GLY A 310 2.01 -0.77 7.11
N SER A 311 1.20 -0.09 7.92
CA SER A 311 1.55 0.66 9.13
C SER A 311 0.65 0.28 10.32
N THR A 312 0.57 -1.01 10.61
CA THR A 312 -0.25 -1.59 11.69
C THR A 312 0.48 -2.80 12.29
N VAL A 313 0.04 -3.31 13.45
CA VAL A 313 0.55 -4.58 13.99
C VAL A 313 0.33 -5.70 12.97
N GLY A 314 1.41 -6.43 12.66
CA GLY A 314 1.45 -7.43 11.60
C GLY A 314 1.88 -6.88 10.22
N GLY A 315 1.99 -5.56 10.10
CA GLY A 315 2.46 -4.85 8.91
C GLY A 315 1.71 -5.26 7.64
N GLY A 316 2.44 -5.41 6.54
CA GLY A 316 1.85 -5.82 5.26
C GLY A 316 1.16 -7.19 5.30
N SER A 317 1.49 -8.09 6.24
CA SER A 317 0.84 -9.41 6.31
C SER A 317 -0.62 -9.34 6.80
N ALA A 318 -0.96 -8.31 7.59
CA ALA A 318 -2.31 -8.09 8.10
C ALA A 318 -3.28 -7.59 7.00
N ILE A 319 -2.75 -6.89 6.00
CA ILE A 319 -3.52 -6.17 4.97
C ILE A 319 -3.24 -6.58 3.52
N ASN A 320 -2.34 -7.54 3.27
CA ASN A 320 -2.14 -8.02 1.90
C ASN A 320 -3.31 -8.92 1.43
N TRP A 321 -3.26 -9.28 0.15
CA TRP A 321 -4.33 -10.01 -0.53
C TRP A 321 -4.23 -11.55 -0.43
N SER A 322 -3.54 -12.04 0.60
CA SER A 322 -3.44 -13.47 0.97
C SER A 322 -2.66 -14.39 0.06
N ALA A 323 -2.18 -13.95 -1.11
CA ALA A 323 -1.35 -14.77 -1.99
C ALA A 323 -0.08 -15.30 -1.29
N CYS A 324 0.16 -16.61 -1.42
CA CYS A 324 1.19 -17.38 -0.73
C CYS A 324 2.04 -18.22 -1.71
N ILE A 325 2.67 -17.57 -2.67
CA ILE A 325 3.52 -18.26 -3.65
C ILE A 325 4.91 -18.50 -3.04
N LYS A 326 5.40 -19.76 -3.09
CA LYS A 326 6.76 -20.10 -2.63
C LYS A 326 7.83 -19.46 -3.51
N THR A 327 9.03 -19.28 -2.96
CA THR A 327 10.17 -18.74 -3.71
C THR A 327 10.46 -19.62 -4.94
N PRO A 328 10.46 -19.07 -6.18
CA PRO A 328 10.63 -19.89 -7.37
C PRO A 328 11.99 -20.58 -7.43
N LYS A 329 12.05 -21.80 -7.98
CA LYS A 329 13.30 -22.57 -8.07
C LYS A 329 14.42 -21.84 -8.81
N SER A 330 14.10 -21.10 -9.86
CA SER A 330 15.07 -20.29 -10.60
C SER A 330 15.70 -19.20 -9.74
N ILE A 331 14.91 -18.57 -8.86
CA ILE A 331 15.37 -17.52 -7.94
C ILE A 331 16.23 -18.12 -6.82
N LEU A 332 15.85 -19.28 -6.28
CA LEU A 332 16.69 -20.01 -5.32
C LEU A 332 18.06 -20.32 -5.91
N GLN A 333 18.10 -20.77 -7.16
CA GLN A 333 19.35 -21.06 -7.87
C GLN A 333 20.17 -19.79 -8.12
N GLU A 334 19.54 -18.71 -8.60
CA GLU A 334 20.19 -17.41 -8.83
C GLU A 334 20.82 -16.89 -7.53
N TRP A 335 20.06 -16.83 -6.44
CA TRP A 335 20.57 -16.30 -5.18
C TRP A 335 21.63 -17.19 -4.54
N ALA A 336 21.49 -18.51 -4.66
CA ALA A 336 22.47 -19.45 -4.11
C ALA A 336 23.78 -19.48 -4.90
N LYS A 337 23.72 -19.42 -6.24
CA LYS A 337 24.88 -19.59 -7.11
C LYS A 337 25.45 -18.26 -7.59
N ASP A 338 24.62 -17.40 -8.15
CA ASP A 338 25.07 -16.18 -8.83
C ASP A 338 25.32 -15.07 -7.82
N CYS A 339 24.42 -14.91 -6.83
CA CYS A 339 24.67 -14.03 -5.67
C CYS A 339 25.56 -14.67 -4.60
N GLN A 340 25.87 -15.96 -4.73
CA GLN A 340 26.67 -16.76 -3.79
C GLN A 340 26.21 -16.63 -2.33
N ILE A 341 24.90 -16.73 -2.10
CA ILE A 341 24.31 -16.76 -0.75
C ILE A 341 23.75 -18.17 -0.51
N PRO A 342 24.56 -19.11 0.06
CA PRO A 342 24.22 -20.53 0.10
C PRO A 342 22.93 -20.85 0.87
N LEU A 343 22.50 -19.95 1.76
CA LEU A 343 21.25 -20.06 2.51
C LEU A 343 20.08 -20.43 1.59
N PHE A 344 19.91 -19.77 0.45
CA PHE A 344 18.76 -19.99 -0.43
C PHE A 344 18.79 -21.33 -1.18
N GLY A 345 19.95 -21.97 -1.27
CA GLY A 345 20.09 -23.32 -1.82
C GLY A 345 20.06 -24.42 -0.75
N SER A 346 19.94 -24.05 0.53
CA SER A 346 20.09 -24.99 1.64
C SER A 346 18.80 -25.78 1.93
N PRO A 347 18.92 -27.03 2.44
CA PRO A 347 17.77 -27.78 2.97
C PRO A 347 17.04 -27.04 4.10
N GLU A 348 17.77 -26.23 4.88
CA GLU A 348 17.23 -25.39 5.94
C GLU A 348 16.20 -24.40 5.40
N TYR A 349 16.50 -23.72 4.29
CA TYR A 349 15.60 -22.74 3.69
C TYR A 349 14.35 -23.39 3.07
N LEU A 350 14.51 -24.55 2.41
CA LEU A 350 13.38 -25.30 1.87
C LEU A 350 12.42 -25.73 2.98
N SER A 351 12.95 -26.29 4.08
CA SER A 351 12.17 -26.66 5.25
C SER A 351 11.52 -25.44 5.93
N ALA A 352 12.18 -24.28 5.92
CA ALA A 352 11.61 -23.05 6.44
C ALA A 352 10.39 -22.60 5.63
N MET A 353 10.41 -22.72 4.30
CA MET A 353 9.24 -22.42 3.46
C MET A 353 8.05 -23.34 3.80
N ASP A 354 8.29 -24.63 4.00
CA ASP A 354 7.24 -25.58 4.38
C ASP A 354 6.66 -25.26 5.77
N THR A 355 7.54 -25.02 6.74
CA THR A 355 7.17 -24.62 8.12
C THR A 355 6.34 -23.33 8.12
N VAL A 356 6.73 -22.34 7.31
CA VAL A 356 6.00 -21.08 7.19
C VAL A 356 4.62 -21.32 6.59
N CYS A 357 4.54 -22.06 5.48
CA CYS A 357 3.27 -22.39 4.83
C CYS A 357 2.31 -23.13 5.79
N GLU A 358 2.82 -24.10 6.55
CA GLU A 358 2.04 -24.81 7.56
C GLU A 358 1.56 -23.86 8.66
N ARG A 359 2.47 -23.05 9.23
CA ARG A 359 2.15 -22.16 10.35
C ARG A 359 1.09 -21.13 10.03
N ILE A 360 1.12 -20.57 8.81
CA ILE A 360 0.12 -19.59 8.35
C ILE A 360 -1.07 -20.25 7.67
N GLY A 361 -1.14 -21.59 7.66
CA GLY A 361 -2.28 -22.36 7.16
C GLY A 361 -2.56 -22.11 5.68
N VAL A 362 -1.53 -22.18 4.83
CA VAL A 362 -1.67 -22.03 3.38
C VAL A 362 -2.52 -23.16 2.81
N THR A 363 -3.49 -22.81 1.97
CA THR A 363 -4.28 -23.76 1.19
C THR A 363 -4.38 -23.32 -0.27
N GLU A 364 -4.44 -24.27 -1.19
CA GLU A 364 -4.71 -24.04 -2.61
C GLU A 364 -6.22 -24.13 -2.94
N ASP A 365 -7.03 -24.54 -1.97
CA ASP A 365 -8.46 -24.70 -2.15
C ASP A 365 -9.20 -23.37 -2.08
N CYS A 366 -10.20 -23.25 -2.95
CA CYS A 366 -11.08 -22.10 -3.05
C CYS A 366 -12.47 -22.62 -3.45
N LYS A 367 -13.43 -22.54 -2.52
CA LYS A 367 -14.81 -23.00 -2.77
C LYS A 367 -15.54 -22.12 -3.76
N GLU A 368 -15.28 -20.82 -3.71
CA GLU A 368 -15.94 -19.81 -4.53
C GLU A 368 -14.96 -18.72 -4.93
N GLU A 369 -14.81 -18.50 -6.24
CA GLU A 369 -13.96 -17.44 -6.80
C GLU A 369 -14.74 -16.13 -6.95
N GLY A 370 -14.08 -15.00 -6.67
CA GLY A 370 -14.66 -13.68 -6.94
C GLY A 370 -14.75 -13.37 -8.43
N PHE A 371 -15.58 -12.39 -8.78
CA PHE A 371 -15.87 -11.99 -10.17
C PHE A 371 -14.60 -11.80 -11.02
N GLN A 372 -13.60 -11.09 -10.51
CA GLN A 372 -12.40 -10.79 -11.29
C GLN A 372 -11.56 -12.04 -11.59
N ASN A 373 -11.47 -12.97 -10.63
CA ASN A 373 -10.74 -14.22 -10.83
C ASN A 373 -11.46 -15.14 -11.83
N GLN A 374 -12.80 -15.16 -11.81
CA GLN A 374 -13.60 -15.86 -12.85
C GLN A 374 -13.32 -15.27 -14.24
N VAL A 375 -13.21 -13.94 -14.37
CA VAL A 375 -12.86 -13.27 -15.64
C VAL A 375 -11.48 -13.71 -16.13
N LEU A 376 -10.47 -13.69 -15.26
CA LEU A 376 -9.11 -14.13 -15.60
C LEU A 376 -9.11 -15.59 -16.06
N ARG A 377 -9.74 -16.49 -15.29
CA ARG A 377 -9.82 -17.91 -15.62
C ARG A 377 -10.52 -18.14 -16.95
N LYS A 378 -11.73 -17.60 -17.13
CA LYS A 378 -12.52 -17.75 -18.37
C LYS A 378 -11.77 -17.21 -19.60
N GLY A 379 -11.14 -16.05 -19.46
CA GLY A 379 -10.35 -15.46 -20.55
C GLY A 379 -9.13 -16.30 -20.92
N CYS A 380 -8.43 -16.87 -19.93
CA CYS A 380 -7.33 -17.80 -20.17
C CYS A 380 -7.80 -19.09 -20.84
N GLU A 381 -8.86 -19.72 -20.33
CA GLU A 381 -9.43 -20.95 -20.88
C GLU A 381 -9.87 -20.78 -22.35
N ASN A 382 -10.55 -19.67 -22.67
CA ASN A 382 -10.98 -19.36 -24.03
C ASN A 382 -9.81 -19.14 -25.00
N LEU A 383 -8.64 -18.73 -24.50
CA LEU A 383 -7.42 -18.54 -25.29
C LEU A 383 -6.51 -19.78 -25.29
N GLY A 384 -6.87 -20.85 -24.58
CA GLY A 384 -6.00 -22.02 -24.40
C GLY A 384 -4.75 -21.73 -23.56
N LEU A 385 -4.80 -20.74 -22.67
CA LEU A 385 -3.71 -20.35 -21.78
C LEU A 385 -3.80 -21.09 -20.44
N GLU A 386 -2.63 -21.44 -19.89
CA GLU A 386 -2.55 -22.03 -18.56
C GLU A 386 -2.88 -20.99 -17.48
N VAL A 387 -3.80 -21.33 -16.57
CA VAL A 387 -4.16 -20.51 -15.41
C VAL A 387 -4.09 -21.37 -14.15
N GLU A 388 -3.25 -20.93 -13.21
CA GLU A 388 -2.96 -21.65 -11.99
C GLU A 388 -3.80 -21.11 -10.82
N LYS A 389 -4.11 -21.97 -9.85
CA LYS A 389 -4.65 -21.54 -8.56
C LYS A 389 -3.54 -20.88 -7.74
N VAL A 390 -3.88 -19.82 -7.00
CA VAL A 390 -2.94 -19.16 -6.08
C VAL A 390 -3.17 -19.67 -4.66
N PRO A 391 -2.14 -20.23 -3.98
CA PRO A 391 -2.25 -20.61 -2.57
C PRO A 391 -2.51 -19.38 -1.69
N ARG A 392 -3.33 -19.53 -0.63
CA ARG A 392 -3.73 -18.43 0.25
C ARG A 392 -3.61 -18.77 1.73
N ASN A 393 -3.32 -17.78 2.57
CA ASN A 393 -3.33 -17.91 4.04
C ASN A 393 -4.69 -17.56 4.67
N SER A 394 -5.78 -18.00 4.04
CA SER A 394 -7.16 -17.88 4.55
C SER A 394 -7.88 -19.21 4.34
N SER A 395 -9.01 -19.45 5.00
CA SER A 395 -9.79 -20.67 4.74
C SER A 395 -10.23 -20.79 3.27
N GLU A 396 -10.50 -22.02 2.84
CA GLU A 396 -11.06 -22.34 1.52
C GLU A 396 -12.40 -21.64 1.24
N SER A 397 -13.18 -21.32 2.28
CA SER A 397 -14.46 -20.62 2.25
C SER A 397 -14.35 -19.09 2.39
N HIS A 398 -13.13 -18.54 2.44
CA HIS A 398 -12.95 -17.11 2.61
C HIS A 398 -13.44 -16.31 1.39
N TYR A 399 -14.53 -15.55 1.56
CA TYR A 399 -15.16 -14.75 0.50
C TYR A 399 -15.59 -13.36 1.04
N CYS A 400 -14.68 -12.37 1.10
CA CYS A 400 -15.04 -11.00 1.56
C CYS A 400 -14.65 -9.86 0.63
N GLY A 401 -13.61 -10.00 -0.20
CA GLY A 401 -13.12 -8.93 -1.09
C GLY A 401 -12.41 -7.77 -0.39
N SER A 402 -12.38 -7.75 0.95
CA SER A 402 -11.95 -6.59 1.74
C SER A 402 -10.67 -6.83 2.56
N CYS A 403 -9.88 -7.88 2.27
CA CYS A 403 -8.67 -8.19 3.06
C CYS A 403 -7.66 -7.03 3.09
N GLY A 404 -7.66 -6.16 2.06
CA GLY A 404 -6.90 -4.92 2.03
C GLY A 404 -7.23 -3.95 3.17
N PHE A 405 -8.45 -3.99 3.68
CA PHE A 405 -8.94 -3.09 4.73
C PHE A 405 -8.88 -3.72 6.13
N GLY A 406 -8.19 -4.86 6.25
CA GLY A 406 -8.18 -5.69 7.46
C GLY A 406 -9.27 -6.77 7.43
N CYS A 407 -8.92 -7.96 7.90
CA CYS A 407 -9.83 -9.11 7.85
C CYS A 407 -10.82 -9.12 9.03
N ARG A 408 -12.00 -8.50 8.84
CA ARG A 408 -13.09 -8.49 9.85
C ARG A 408 -13.60 -9.86 10.26
N ARG A 409 -13.46 -10.86 9.38
CA ARG A 409 -13.84 -12.26 9.65
C ARG A 409 -12.81 -13.00 10.49
N GLY A 410 -11.60 -12.46 10.66
CA GLY A 410 -10.52 -13.10 11.42
C GLY A 410 -9.98 -14.39 10.83
N ASP A 411 -10.25 -14.66 9.55
CA ASP A 411 -9.88 -15.92 8.89
C ASP A 411 -8.51 -15.84 8.20
N LYS A 412 -8.12 -14.66 7.72
CA LYS A 412 -6.79 -14.43 7.16
C LYS A 412 -5.72 -14.53 8.25
N LYS A 413 -4.68 -15.33 8.02
CA LYS A 413 -3.63 -15.67 9.00
C LYS A 413 -2.34 -14.87 8.77
N GLY A 414 -2.39 -13.56 9.03
CA GLY A 414 -1.20 -12.69 9.09
C GLY A 414 -0.31 -12.97 10.31
N THR A 415 0.84 -12.28 10.45
CA THR A 415 1.73 -12.45 11.60
C THR A 415 1.06 -12.06 12.92
N ASP A 416 0.09 -11.14 12.87
CA ASP A 416 -0.78 -10.70 13.98
C ASP A 416 -1.66 -11.81 14.56
N ARG A 417 -1.95 -12.87 13.78
CA ARG A 417 -2.74 -14.03 14.21
C ARG A 417 -1.93 -15.32 14.30
N THR A 418 -0.65 -15.26 13.95
CA THR A 418 0.24 -16.42 13.89
C THR A 418 1.47 -16.18 14.75
N TRP A 419 2.57 -15.76 14.14
CA TRP A 419 3.88 -15.65 14.79
C TRP A 419 3.90 -14.70 16.01
N LEU A 420 3.19 -13.57 15.98
CA LEU A 420 3.13 -12.68 17.14
C LEU A 420 2.35 -13.30 18.30
N VAL A 421 1.38 -14.16 18.01
CA VAL A 421 0.67 -14.96 19.04
C VAL A 421 1.64 -15.94 19.69
N ASP A 422 2.48 -16.61 18.90
CA ASP A 422 3.51 -17.52 19.42
C ASP A 422 4.53 -16.78 20.27
N ALA A 423 4.95 -15.58 19.83
CA ALA A 423 5.88 -14.74 20.60
C ALA A 423 5.30 -14.39 21.98
N ILE A 424 4.04 -13.96 22.04
CA ILE A 424 3.37 -13.59 23.29
C ILE A 424 3.11 -14.80 24.18
N ASN A 425 2.82 -15.96 23.59
CA ASN A 425 2.71 -17.21 24.33
C ASN A 425 4.04 -17.63 24.98
N ASN A 426 5.16 -17.11 24.48
CA ASN A 426 6.49 -17.22 25.06
C ASN A 426 6.95 -15.90 25.74
N ASP A 427 6.01 -15.16 26.34
CA ASP A 427 6.24 -13.97 27.18
C ASP A 427 6.94 -12.77 26.50
N ALA A 428 6.91 -12.69 25.17
CA ALA A 428 7.30 -11.47 24.46
C ALA A 428 6.36 -10.30 24.78
N VAL A 429 6.89 -9.08 24.73
CA VAL A 429 6.14 -7.85 24.97
C VAL A 429 6.09 -7.01 23.69
N ILE A 430 4.90 -6.56 23.28
CA ILE A 430 4.72 -5.70 22.11
C ILE A 430 4.30 -4.30 22.57
N LEU A 431 5.01 -3.27 22.14
CA LEU A 431 4.61 -1.87 22.33
C LEU A 431 4.13 -1.31 20.98
N THR A 432 2.87 -0.89 20.93
CA THR A 432 2.25 -0.27 19.73
C THR A 432 2.21 1.25 19.88
N GLY A 433 2.00 1.99 18.78
CA GLY A 433 2.06 3.46 18.80
C GLY A 433 3.46 4.00 19.13
N CYS A 434 4.50 3.22 18.88
CA CYS A 434 5.87 3.52 19.25
C CYS A 434 6.82 3.46 18.05
N LYS A 435 7.45 4.57 17.71
CA LYS A 435 8.37 4.70 16.58
C LYS A 435 9.82 4.71 17.06
N ALA A 436 10.63 3.77 16.56
CA ALA A 436 12.08 3.84 16.75
C ALA A 436 12.67 5.06 16.01
N GLU A 437 13.49 5.84 16.71
CA GLU A 437 14.16 7.02 16.15
C GLU A 437 15.59 6.69 15.68
N ARG A 438 16.31 5.85 16.45
CA ARG A 438 17.68 5.42 16.12
C ARG A 438 18.11 4.19 16.91
N PHE A 439 19.09 3.47 16.39
CA PHE A 439 19.91 2.51 17.11
C PHE A 439 20.91 3.22 18.04
N ILE A 440 21.37 2.48 19.03
CA ILE A 440 22.40 2.92 19.99
C ILE A 440 23.65 2.12 19.70
N PHE A 441 24.77 2.82 19.53
CA PHE A 441 26.05 2.21 19.18
C PHE A 441 27.15 2.63 20.15
N GLU A 442 28.07 1.69 20.40
CA GLU A 442 29.38 1.95 21.01
C GLU A 442 30.50 1.49 20.05
N LYS A 443 31.73 2.00 20.26
CA LYS A 443 32.90 1.47 19.53
C LYS A 443 33.18 0.06 20.00
N ASN A 444 33.42 -0.84 19.05
CA ASN A 444 33.78 -2.21 19.37
C ASN A 444 35.23 -2.33 19.87
N LYS A 445 35.56 -3.46 20.50
CA LYS A 445 36.93 -3.76 20.94
C LYS A 445 37.86 -3.90 19.74
N ILE A 446 39.12 -3.49 19.91
CA ILE A 446 40.16 -3.61 18.88
C ILE A 446 40.28 -5.08 18.44
N GLY A 447 40.33 -5.32 17.12
CA GLY A 447 40.46 -6.66 16.53
C GLY A 447 39.14 -7.34 16.17
N ARG A 448 37.98 -6.73 16.45
CA ARG A 448 36.68 -7.19 15.92
C ARG A 448 36.49 -6.75 14.46
N THR A 449 35.84 -7.60 13.67
CA THR A 449 35.53 -7.32 12.25
C THR A 449 34.63 -6.10 12.10
N ARG A 450 33.66 -5.93 13.00
CA ARG A 450 32.68 -4.83 12.98
C ARG A 450 33.13 -3.71 13.90
N LYS A 451 33.14 -2.48 13.38
CA LYS A 451 33.66 -1.29 14.07
C LYS A 451 32.79 -0.84 15.23
N MET A 452 31.48 -1.03 15.11
CA MET A 452 30.50 -0.66 16.14
C MET A 452 29.87 -1.91 16.74
N LYS A 453 29.30 -1.74 17.93
CA LYS A 453 28.42 -2.71 18.57
C LYS A 453 27.09 -2.04 18.90
N CYS A 454 25.99 -2.69 18.54
CA CYS A 454 24.64 -2.23 18.82
C CYS A 454 24.24 -2.61 20.24
N LEU A 455 23.67 -1.66 20.97
CA LEU A 455 23.25 -1.82 22.36
C LEU A 455 21.73 -1.78 22.51
N GLY A 456 20.98 -1.56 21.43
CA GLY A 456 19.53 -1.38 21.46
C GLY A 456 19.06 -0.17 20.67
N ILE A 457 17.96 0.44 21.11
CA ILE A 457 17.28 1.53 20.40
C ILE A 457 16.82 2.67 21.31
N ILE A 458 16.66 3.84 20.71
CA ILE A 458 15.81 4.92 21.23
C ILE A 458 14.51 4.94 20.42
N ALA A 459 13.37 4.94 21.12
CA ALA A 459 12.05 5.04 20.52
C ALA A 459 11.21 6.12 21.21
N LYS A 460 10.21 6.62 20.48
CA LYS A 460 9.28 7.65 20.93
C LYS A 460 7.85 7.21 20.65
N THR A 461 6.95 7.43 21.61
CA THR A 461 5.54 7.15 21.41
C THR A 461 4.87 8.26 20.58
N SER A 462 3.82 7.91 19.85
CA SER A 462 2.95 8.88 19.16
C SER A 462 2.02 9.62 20.11
N ASN A 463 1.87 9.14 21.35
CA ASN A 463 1.02 9.75 22.36
C ASN A 463 1.72 10.94 23.03
N ILE A 464 1.08 12.12 22.96
CA ILE A 464 1.61 13.36 23.55
C ILE A 464 1.69 13.32 25.09
N ASN A 465 0.93 12.44 25.74
CA ASN A 465 0.91 12.29 27.20
C ASN A 465 2.08 11.45 27.74
N ILE A 466 2.88 10.85 26.86
CA ILE A 466 4.12 10.16 27.22
C ILE A 466 5.27 11.04 26.76
N THR A 467 5.85 11.78 27.69
CA THR A 467 6.89 12.77 27.41
C THR A 467 8.28 12.14 27.38
N LYS A 468 8.46 11.02 28.08
CA LYS A 468 9.74 10.31 28.17
C LYS A 468 10.04 9.54 26.87
N LYS A 469 11.30 9.52 26.46
CA LYS A 469 11.76 8.60 25.40
C LYS A 469 11.98 7.21 25.97
N LEU A 470 11.78 6.18 25.15
CA LEU A 470 12.07 4.80 25.53
C LEU A 470 13.49 4.46 25.09
N HIS A 471 14.34 4.09 26.05
CA HIS A 471 15.68 3.58 25.79
C HIS A 471 15.67 2.09 26.08
N ILE A 472 15.67 1.29 25.02
CA ILE A 472 15.59 -0.17 25.14
C ILE A 472 16.98 -0.72 24.91
N GLU A 473 17.55 -1.33 25.93
CA GLU A 473 18.84 -2.01 25.90
C GLU A 473 18.62 -3.50 25.58
N ALA A 474 19.38 -4.01 24.62
CA ALA A 474 19.28 -5.39 24.15
C ALA A 474 20.64 -5.95 23.73
N LYS A 475 20.81 -7.27 23.88
CA LYS A 475 22.01 -7.98 23.39
C LYS A 475 21.97 -8.14 21.87
N VAL A 476 20.77 -8.28 21.32
CA VAL A 476 20.51 -8.36 19.88
C VAL A 476 19.41 -7.37 19.51
N THR A 477 19.64 -6.65 18.42
CA THR A 477 18.68 -5.71 17.85
C THR A 477 18.37 -6.11 16.42
N ILE A 478 17.08 -6.25 16.08
CA ILE A 478 16.62 -6.59 14.74
C ILE A 478 15.84 -5.42 14.16
N SER A 479 16.25 -4.94 12.98
CA SER A 479 15.45 -4.07 12.13
C SER A 479 14.55 -4.91 11.25
N ALA A 480 13.23 -4.70 11.36
CA ALA A 480 12.21 -5.35 10.57
C ALA A 480 11.11 -4.36 10.12
N CYS A 481 11.51 -3.12 9.83
CA CYS A 481 10.63 -2.01 9.49
C CYS A 481 10.12 -2.06 8.04
N GLY A 482 10.55 -3.03 7.23
CA GLY A 482 10.28 -3.15 5.80
C GLY A 482 11.26 -2.34 4.94
N ALA A 483 11.29 -2.64 3.64
CA ALA A 483 12.27 -2.11 2.69
C ALA A 483 12.22 -0.58 2.48
N LEU A 484 11.16 0.08 2.95
CA LEU A 484 11.06 1.54 2.91
C LEU A 484 11.60 2.20 4.17
N LEU A 485 11.51 1.57 5.34
CA LEU A 485 11.78 2.23 6.62
C LEU A 485 13.03 1.71 7.33
N THR A 486 13.43 0.45 7.13
CA THR A 486 14.69 -0.11 7.63
C THR A 486 15.90 0.73 7.20
N PRO A 487 16.09 1.08 5.91
CA PRO A 487 17.21 1.93 5.53
C PRO A 487 17.15 3.33 6.17
N LEU A 488 15.96 3.89 6.41
CA LEU A 488 15.84 5.21 7.06
C LEU A 488 16.29 5.16 8.51
N LEU A 489 15.90 4.12 9.24
CA LEU A 489 16.31 3.93 10.63
C LEU A 489 17.83 3.73 10.72
N MET A 490 18.42 2.93 9.82
CA MET A 490 19.86 2.74 9.76
C MET A 490 20.62 4.05 9.49
N HIS A 491 20.21 4.85 8.51
CA HIS A 491 20.81 6.16 8.24
C HIS A 491 20.63 7.14 9.40
N ALA A 492 19.44 7.20 10.01
CA ALA A 492 19.17 8.06 11.17
C ALA A 492 20.05 7.70 12.38
N SER A 493 20.57 6.47 12.41
CA SER A 493 21.49 5.97 13.44
C SER A 493 22.97 6.23 13.13
N GLY A 494 23.28 6.83 11.98
CA GLY A 494 24.64 7.20 11.58
C GLY A 494 25.42 6.12 10.83
N LEU A 495 24.77 5.04 10.40
CA LEU A 495 25.36 4.03 9.53
C LEU A 495 25.63 4.62 8.13
N LYS A 496 26.75 4.23 7.50
CA LYS A 496 27.28 4.85 6.28
C LYS A 496 27.54 3.86 5.14
N ASN A 497 27.24 2.57 5.32
CA ASN A 497 27.42 1.57 4.27
C ASN A 497 26.66 2.01 3.01
N PRO A 498 27.32 2.08 1.84
CA PRO A 498 26.75 2.67 0.63
C PRO A 498 25.59 1.85 0.06
N ASN A 499 25.39 0.60 0.49
CA ASN A 499 24.30 -0.26 0.06
C ASN A 499 23.00 -0.02 0.82
N ILE A 500 23.03 0.66 1.97
CA ILE A 500 21.82 1.00 2.74
C ILE A 500 20.96 1.95 1.91
N GLY A 501 19.70 1.59 1.70
CA GLY A 501 18.73 2.34 0.91
C GLY A 501 18.94 2.26 -0.60
N ARG A 502 19.80 1.40 -1.13
CA ARG A 502 19.96 1.15 -2.58
C ARG A 502 19.45 -0.24 -2.94
N ASN A 503 19.37 -0.56 -4.23
CA ASN A 503 18.88 -1.86 -4.70
C ASN A 503 17.41 -2.12 -4.31
N LEU A 504 16.61 -1.06 -4.24
CA LEU A 504 15.18 -1.19 -3.97
C LEU A 504 14.48 -1.76 -5.21
N HIS A 505 13.96 -2.97 -5.11
CA HIS A 505 13.09 -3.56 -6.11
C HIS A 505 11.63 -3.37 -5.72
N LEU A 506 10.78 -3.16 -6.72
CA LEU A 506 9.38 -2.76 -6.50
C LEU A 506 8.34 -3.70 -7.12
N HIS A 507 8.70 -4.69 -7.96
CA HIS A 507 7.71 -5.43 -8.77
C HIS A 507 6.66 -4.48 -9.39
N PRO A 508 7.08 -3.57 -10.28
CA PRO A 508 6.21 -2.54 -10.78
C PRO A 508 5.00 -3.13 -11.51
N VAL A 509 3.84 -2.50 -11.30
CA VAL A 509 2.55 -2.96 -11.81
C VAL A 509 1.96 -1.97 -12.81
N LEU A 510 1.40 -2.52 -13.89
CA LEU A 510 0.43 -1.82 -14.76
C LEU A 510 -0.92 -2.55 -14.75
N MET A 511 -1.98 -1.80 -15.02
CA MET A 511 -3.35 -2.30 -15.03
C MET A 511 -3.99 -2.20 -16.41
N ALA A 512 -4.67 -3.28 -16.79
CA ALA A 512 -5.73 -3.28 -17.81
C ALA A 512 -7.08 -3.47 -17.13
N TRP A 513 -8.14 -2.96 -17.75
CA TRP A 513 -9.51 -3.11 -17.28
C TRP A 513 -10.44 -3.55 -18.39
N GLY A 514 -11.50 -4.27 -18.03
CA GLY A 514 -12.58 -4.67 -18.92
C GLY A 514 -13.94 -4.56 -18.27
N TYR A 515 -14.94 -4.07 -19.00
CA TYR A 515 -16.30 -3.90 -18.52
C TYR A 515 -17.22 -5.06 -18.93
N PHE A 516 -18.00 -5.60 -17.99
CA PHE A 516 -18.87 -6.78 -18.17
C PHE A 516 -20.28 -6.51 -17.61
N PRO A 517 -21.22 -6.00 -18.43
CA PRO A 517 -22.56 -5.65 -17.96
C PRO A 517 -23.32 -6.86 -17.39
N ASP A 518 -24.21 -6.62 -16.43
CA ASP A 518 -24.98 -7.69 -15.75
C ASP A 518 -25.94 -8.44 -16.70
N SER A 519 -26.36 -7.82 -17.81
CA SER A 519 -27.37 -8.37 -18.73
C SER A 519 -26.94 -9.63 -19.49
N ASP A 520 -25.63 -9.85 -19.64
CA ASP A 520 -25.09 -10.81 -20.62
C ASP A 520 -23.98 -11.71 -20.04
N SER A 521 -23.92 -11.83 -18.71
CA SER A 521 -22.75 -12.38 -18.02
C SER A 521 -23.09 -13.64 -17.21
N GLU A 522 -22.50 -14.78 -17.59
CA GLU A 522 -22.40 -15.99 -16.73
C GLU A 522 -21.55 -15.76 -15.47
N LEU A 523 -20.79 -14.67 -15.42
CA LEU A 523 -19.85 -14.32 -14.34
C LEU A 523 -20.59 -13.70 -13.15
N LYS A 524 -20.48 -14.34 -11.98
CA LYS A 524 -21.20 -13.97 -10.76
C LYS A 524 -20.40 -12.98 -9.90
N GLY A 525 -21.11 -12.27 -9.02
CA GLY A 525 -20.52 -11.36 -8.02
C GLY A 525 -20.13 -10.00 -8.58
N LYS A 526 -19.53 -9.15 -7.75
CA LYS A 526 -19.02 -7.82 -8.12
C LYS A 526 -17.50 -7.73 -7.99
N SER A 527 -16.89 -6.72 -8.59
CA SER A 527 -15.43 -6.53 -8.64
C SER A 527 -14.75 -6.41 -7.27
N HIS A 528 -15.49 -6.03 -6.23
CA HIS A 528 -15.00 -5.84 -4.87
C HIS A 528 -15.38 -7.00 -3.91
N GLU A 529 -15.88 -8.12 -4.46
CA GLU A 529 -16.32 -9.28 -3.67
C GLU A 529 -15.40 -10.49 -3.89
N GLY A 530 -15.37 -11.39 -2.89
CA GLY A 530 -14.70 -12.69 -2.98
C GLY A 530 -13.21 -12.71 -2.66
N GLY A 531 -12.55 -13.84 -2.91
CA GLY A 531 -11.09 -13.92 -2.78
C GLY A 531 -10.40 -12.99 -3.77
N ILE A 532 -9.42 -12.19 -3.31
CA ILE A 532 -8.79 -11.14 -4.12
C ILE A 532 -7.87 -11.74 -5.19
N ILE A 533 -6.88 -12.54 -4.80
CA ILE A 533 -6.01 -13.29 -5.72
C ILE A 533 -6.26 -14.79 -5.49
N THR A 534 -7.03 -15.43 -6.37
CA THR A 534 -7.23 -16.89 -6.38
C THR A 534 -6.71 -17.55 -7.65
N SER A 535 -6.46 -16.75 -8.69
CA SER A 535 -5.96 -17.18 -9.99
C SER A 535 -4.75 -16.37 -10.43
N VAL A 536 -3.81 -17.00 -11.13
CA VAL A 536 -2.66 -16.35 -11.75
C VAL A 536 -2.37 -16.96 -13.13
N HIS A 537 -2.01 -16.11 -14.09
CA HIS A 537 -1.48 -16.54 -15.38
C HIS A 537 -0.03 -16.04 -15.54
N LYS A 538 0.87 -16.91 -16.00
CA LYS A 538 2.27 -16.55 -16.30
C LYS A 538 2.40 -16.24 -17.78
N VAL A 539 2.87 -15.04 -18.10
CA VAL A 539 3.20 -14.64 -19.47
C VAL A 539 4.60 -15.12 -19.78
N VAL A 540 4.72 -16.08 -20.68
CA VAL A 540 5.98 -16.76 -20.99
C VAL A 540 6.47 -16.35 -22.38
N ALA A 541 7.73 -15.95 -22.48
CA ALA A 541 8.41 -15.65 -23.73
C ALA A 541 8.71 -16.93 -24.54
N THR A 542 9.11 -16.76 -25.80
CA THR A 542 9.54 -17.86 -26.68
C THR A 542 10.75 -18.64 -26.17
N ASP A 543 11.56 -18.05 -25.27
CA ASP A 543 12.69 -18.71 -24.61
C ASP A 543 12.31 -19.39 -23.27
N ASN A 544 11.02 -19.62 -23.03
CA ASN A 544 10.44 -20.19 -21.81
C ASN A 544 10.69 -19.39 -20.51
N LYS A 545 11.11 -18.12 -20.61
CA LYS A 545 11.21 -17.26 -19.42
C LYS A 545 9.89 -16.56 -19.14
N VAL A 546 9.53 -16.52 -17.86
CA VAL A 546 8.38 -15.74 -17.40
C VAL A 546 8.72 -14.25 -17.50
N GLN A 547 7.98 -13.52 -18.34
CA GLN A 547 8.11 -12.08 -18.51
C GLN A 547 7.29 -11.32 -17.46
N ALA A 548 6.08 -11.79 -17.19
CA ALA A 548 5.15 -11.19 -16.25
C ALA A 548 4.22 -12.23 -15.64
N ILE A 549 3.59 -11.88 -14.52
CA ILE A 549 2.42 -12.59 -14.00
C ILE A 549 1.20 -11.66 -14.08
N ILE A 550 0.04 -12.26 -14.36
CA ILE A 550 -1.25 -11.59 -14.39
C ILE A 550 -2.09 -12.10 -13.23
N GLU A 551 -2.46 -11.18 -12.36
CA GLU A 551 -3.31 -11.41 -11.18
C GLU A 551 -4.45 -10.38 -11.18
N THR A 552 -5.35 -10.48 -10.21
CA THR A 552 -6.47 -9.54 -10.04
C THR A 552 -6.30 -8.72 -8.77
N PRO A 553 -6.44 -7.37 -8.83
CA PRO A 553 -6.27 -6.53 -7.65
C PRO A 553 -7.56 -6.39 -6.84
N SER A 554 -7.46 -5.85 -5.63
CA SER A 554 -8.60 -5.26 -4.93
C SER A 554 -8.51 -3.75 -4.98
N LEU A 555 -9.54 -3.09 -5.51
CA LEU A 555 -9.65 -1.63 -5.56
C LEU A 555 -10.99 -1.21 -4.94
N GLY A 556 -10.94 -0.44 -3.85
CA GLY A 556 -12.12 0.25 -3.36
C GLY A 556 -12.53 1.41 -4.28
N PRO A 557 -13.74 1.98 -4.11
CA PRO A 557 -14.21 3.11 -4.92
C PRO A 557 -13.25 4.31 -4.96
N ALA A 558 -12.58 4.62 -3.84
CA ALA A 558 -11.64 5.73 -3.75
C ALA A 558 -10.32 5.44 -4.46
N GLN A 559 -9.75 4.24 -4.30
CA GLN A 559 -8.57 3.81 -5.05
C GLN A 559 -8.85 3.74 -6.56
N TYR A 560 -9.99 3.15 -6.95
CA TYR A 560 -10.39 3.02 -8.35
C TYR A 560 -10.51 4.41 -9.01
N SER A 561 -11.24 5.35 -8.39
CA SER A 561 -11.40 6.70 -8.93
C SER A 561 -10.09 7.49 -8.98
N ALA A 562 -9.22 7.34 -7.98
CA ALA A 562 -7.91 7.99 -7.95
C ALA A 562 -7.01 7.52 -9.12
N LEU A 563 -7.01 6.21 -9.42
CA LEU A 563 -6.16 5.58 -10.44
C LEU A 563 -6.75 5.62 -11.86
N CYS A 564 -8.06 5.79 -12.02
CA CYS A 564 -8.69 5.92 -13.33
C CYS A 564 -8.17 7.18 -14.06
N PRO A 565 -7.87 7.12 -15.37
CA PRO A 565 -7.57 8.32 -16.13
C PRO A 565 -8.77 9.28 -16.12
N TRP A 566 -8.51 10.58 -16.21
CA TRP A 566 -9.54 11.61 -16.24
C TRP A 566 -9.52 12.30 -17.61
N GLU A 567 -10.59 12.11 -18.38
CA GLU A 567 -10.80 12.80 -19.66
C GLU A 567 -11.77 13.98 -19.53
N SER A 568 -12.80 13.82 -18.70
CA SER A 568 -13.80 14.84 -18.38
C SER A 568 -14.53 14.44 -17.10
N GLY A 569 -15.27 15.39 -16.51
CA GLY A 569 -16.14 15.08 -15.37
C GLY A 569 -17.23 14.06 -15.71
N LEU A 570 -17.79 14.15 -16.92
CA LEU A 570 -18.79 13.21 -17.43
C LEU A 570 -18.23 11.79 -17.62
N ASP A 571 -17.04 11.67 -18.22
CA ASP A 571 -16.38 10.38 -18.41
C ASP A 571 -16.05 9.72 -17.05
N MET A 572 -15.59 10.51 -16.07
CA MET A 572 -15.36 10.00 -14.71
C MET A 572 -16.63 9.42 -14.08
N LYS A 573 -17.77 10.13 -14.17
CA LYS A 573 -19.05 9.57 -13.68
C LYS A 573 -19.45 8.30 -14.42
N ARG A 574 -19.27 8.23 -15.74
CA ARG A 574 -19.54 7.02 -16.55
C ARG A 574 -18.71 5.83 -16.09
N ARG A 575 -17.41 6.03 -15.84
CA ARG A 575 -16.52 4.98 -15.32
C ARG A 575 -16.96 4.51 -13.95
N MET A 576 -17.30 5.44 -13.05
CA MET A 576 -17.77 5.10 -11.70
C MET A 576 -19.09 4.31 -11.72
N LEU A 577 -20.05 4.65 -12.59
CA LEU A 577 -21.28 3.85 -12.74
C LEU A 577 -21.02 2.41 -13.23
N LYS A 578 -19.88 2.16 -13.87
CA LYS A 578 -19.44 0.83 -14.30
C LYS A 578 -18.58 0.09 -13.26
N PHE A 579 -18.24 0.73 -12.12
CA PHE A 579 -17.26 0.26 -11.14
C PHE A 579 -17.44 -1.20 -10.72
N SER A 580 -18.63 -1.55 -10.22
CA SER A 580 -18.91 -2.87 -9.64
C SER A 580 -18.80 -4.03 -10.64
N ARG A 581 -18.80 -3.71 -11.93
CA ARG A 581 -18.76 -4.65 -13.06
C ARG A 581 -17.59 -4.40 -14.01
N THR A 582 -16.57 -3.71 -13.53
CA THR A 582 -15.28 -3.55 -14.22
C THR A 582 -14.25 -4.45 -13.56
N ALA A 583 -13.75 -5.44 -14.29
CA ALA A 583 -12.66 -6.30 -13.85
C ALA A 583 -11.32 -5.63 -14.17
N HIS A 584 -10.35 -5.75 -13.27
CA HIS A 584 -8.98 -5.30 -13.49
C HIS A 584 -8.04 -6.50 -13.49
N MET A 585 -7.00 -6.38 -14.32
CA MET A 585 -5.86 -7.29 -14.32
C MET A 585 -4.61 -6.49 -14.07
N ILE A 586 -3.82 -6.93 -13.10
CA ILE A 586 -2.51 -6.37 -12.81
C ILE A 586 -1.45 -7.20 -13.52
N THR A 587 -0.63 -6.54 -14.33
CA THR A 587 0.60 -7.10 -14.88
C THR A 587 1.74 -6.78 -13.93
N ILE A 588 2.30 -7.80 -13.30
CA ILE A 588 3.44 -7.69 -12.38
C ILE A 588 4.66 -8.26 -13.07
N ILE A 589 5.76 -7.52 -13.08
CA ILE A 589 7.03 -8.00 -13.63
C ILE A 589 8.08 -8.21 -12.53
N ARG A 590 9.04 -9.09 -12.83
CA ARG A 590 10.29 -9.16 -12.07
C ARG A 590 11.24 -8.10 -12.60
N ASP A 591 11.42 -7.02 -11.84
CA ASP A 591 12.23 -5.89 -12.27
C ASP A 591 13.74 -6.16 -12.23
N GLN A 592 14.42 -5.79 -13.32
CA GLN A 592 15.87 -5.63 -13.39
C GLN A 592 16.30 -4.22 -12.98
N GLY A 593 15.42 -3.24 -13.23
CA GLY A 593 15.55 -1.90 -12.70
C GLY A 593 15.62 -1.89 -11.18
N SER A 594 16.16 -0.81 -10.63
CA SER A 594 16.23 -0.65 -9.18
C SER A 594 16.09 0.81 -8.77
N GLY A 595 15.66 0.96 -7.53
CA GLY A 595 15.43 2.22 -6.87
C GLY A 595 16.34 2.46 -5.68
N LYS A 596 16.04 3.56 -4.99
CA LYS A 596 16.69 4.00 -3.76
C LYS A 596 15.67 4.62 -2.82
N VAL A 597 15.91 4.43 -1.52
CA VAL A 597 15.24 5.11 -0.42
C VAL A 597 16.23 6.11 0.17
N ARG A 598 15.86 7.38 0.21
CA ARG A 598 16.66 8.48 0.75
C ARG A 598 15.99 9.10 1.98
N ALA A 599 16.75 9.95 2.69
CA ALA A 599 16.26 10.70 3.83
C ALA A 599 14.89 11.38 3.58
N GLY A 600 14.06 11.43 4.61
CA GLY A 600 12.68 11.93 4.52
C GLY A 600 11.71 11.00 3.80
N GLY A 601 12.05 9.72 3.62
CA GLY A 601 11.17 8.73 2.97
C GLY A 601 11.07 8.90 1.46
N ARG A 602 12.03 9.59 0.83
CA ARG A 602 12.01 9.86 -0.62
C ARG A 602 12.42 8.62 -1.40
N VAL A 603 11.50 8.10 -2.20
CA VAL A 603 11.73 6.94 -3.07
C VAL A 603 11.98 7.39 -4.50
N THR A 604 13.08 6.92 -5.10
CA THR A 604 13.35 7.05 -6.53
C THR A 604 13.44 5.68 -7.15
N TYR A 605 12.93 5.49 -8.35
CA TYR A 605 12.95 4.21 -9.04
C TYR A 605 13.26 4.40 -10.52
N LYS A 606 14.02 3.48 -11.11
CA LYS A 606 14.37 3.53 -12.53
C LYS A 606 14.13 2.18 -13.18
N PHE A 607 13.24 2.16 -14.16
CA PHE A 607 13.00 1.02 -15.03
C PHE A 607 14.20 0.72 -15.92
N ASP A 608 14.51 -0.57 -16.06
CA ASP A 608 15.33 -1.10 -17.14
C ASP A 608 14.54 -1.16 -18.46
N ALA A 609 15.24 -1.34 -19.59
CA ALA A 609 14.59 -1.53 -20.88
C ALA A 609 13.78 -2.84 -20.92
N LEU A 610 14.30 -3.91 -20.32
CA LEU A 610 13.61 -5.20 -20.25
C LEU A 610 12.33 -5.11 -19.40
N ASP A 611 12.34 -4.30 -18.35
CA ASP A 611 11.15 -4.06 -17.52
C ASP A 611 10.00 -3.50 -18.36
N ARG A 612 10.30 -2.53 -19.23
CA ARG A 612 9.29 -1.95 -20.14
C ARG A 612 8.78 -2.99 -21.12
N GLN A 613 9.66 -3.79 -21.72
CA GLN A 613 9.24 -4.84 -22.66
C GLN A 613 8.31 -5.86 -21.99
N ASN A 614 8.67 -6.31 -20.79
CA ASN A 614 7.87 -7.27 -20.03
C ASN A 614 6.53 -6.69 -19.59
N LEU A 615 6.50 -5.42 -19.16
CA LEU A 615 5.25 -4.73 -18.83
C LEU A 615 4.34 -4.60 -20.06
N GLN A 616 4.90 -4.30 -21.22
CA GLN A 616 4.14 -4.23 -22.47
C GLN A 616 3.54 -5.58 -22.84
N ALA A 617 4.35 -6.65 -22.79
CA ALA A 617 3.93 -8.00 -23.09
C ALA A 617 2.77 -8.45 -22.18
N GLY A 618 2.92 -8.25 -20.86
CA GLY A 618 1.86 -8.60 -19.92
C GLY A 618 0.60 -7.75 -20.03
N LEU A 619 0.74 -6.45 -20.35
CA LEU A 619 -0.43 -5.57 -20.54
C LEU A 619 -1.22 -5.96 -21.80
N ARG A 620 -0.54 -6.27 -22.90
CA ARG A 620 -1.17 -6.83 -24.11
C ARG A 620 -1.89 -8.14 -23.82
N GLN A 621 -1.24 -9.04 -23.08
CA GLN A 621 -1.82 -10.33 -22.73
C GLN A 621 -3.06 -10.16 -21.84
N SER A 622 -3.02 -9.24 -20.86
CA SER A 622 -4.17 -8.89 -20.01
C SER A 622 -5.37 -8.42 -20.83
N LEU A 623 -5.15 -7.55 -21.81
CA LEU A 623 -6.21 -7.07 -22.70
C LEU A 623 -6.81 -8.20 -23.55
N ARG A 624 -5.99 -9.10 -24.10
CA ARG A 624 -6.48 -10.28 -24.82
C ARG A 624 -7.34 -11.16 -23.93
N ILE A 625 -6.90 -11.44 -22.70
CA ILE A 625 -7.67 -12.24 -21.73
C ILE A 625 -9.01 -11.57 -21.43
N LEU A 626 -9.04 -10.26 -21.19
CA LEU A 626 -10.29 -9.53 -20.94
C LEU A 626 -11.26 -9.60 -22.12
N VAL A 627 -10.77 -9.42 -23.35
CA VAL A 627 -11.58 -9.56 -24.57
C VAL A 627 -12.12 -10.98 -24.70
N ALA A 628 -11.27 -11.98 -24.55
CA ALA A 628 -11.64 -13.39 -24.65
C ALA A 628 -12.62 -13.82 -23.55
N ALA A 629 -12.57 -13.20 -22.37
CA ALA A 629 -13.54 -13.43 -21.30
C ALA A 629 -14.94 -12.86 -21.61
N GLY A 630 -15.07 -12.02 -22.65
CA GLY A 630 -16.33 -11.41 -23.07
C GLY A 630 -16.53 -9.98 -22.60
N ALA A 631 -15.47 -9.22 -22.34
CA ALA A 631 -15.60 -7.79 -22.05
C ALA A 631 -16.30 -7.06 -23.21
N VAL A 632 -17.16 -6.09 -22.92
CA VAL A 632 -17.79 -5.26 -23.98
C VAL A 632 -16.93 -4.05 -24.35
N GLU A 633 -16.01 -3.68 -23.46
CA GLU A 633 -15.06 -2.58 -23.61
C GLU A 633 -13.83 -2.92 -22.76
N VAL A 634 -12.63 -2.68 -23.30
CA VAL A 634 -11.36 -2.85 -22.58
C VAL A 634 -10.48 -1.63 -22.73
N GLY A 635 -9.57 -1.42 -21.78
CA GLY A 635 -8.63 -0.32 -21.85
C GLY A 635 -7.48 -0.40 -20.85
N THR A 636 -6.64 0.63 -20.89
CA THR A 636 -5.50 0.80 -19.98
C THR A 636 -5.73 1.99 -19.05
N HIS A 637 -4.81 2.21 -18.11
CA HIS A 637 -4.78 3.39 -17.23
C HIS A 637 -3.91 4.54 -17.79
N ARG A 638 -3.62 4.53 -19.09
CA ARG A 638 -2.92 5.66 -19.74
C ARG A 638 -3.75 6.93 -19.63
N SER A 639 -3.10 8.07 -19.44
CA SER A 639 -3.73 9.35 -19.10
C SER A 639 -4.77 9.87 -20.09
N ASP A 640 -4.74 9.40 -21.34
CA ASP A 640 -5.70 9.72 -22.39
C ASP A 640 -6.96 8.82 -22.38
N GLY A 641 -7.02 7.84 -21.47
CA GLY A 641 -8.15 6.92 -21.36
C GLY A 641 -8.19 5.84 -22.43
N GLN A 642 -7.04 5.50 -23.04
CA GLN A 642 -6.90 4.47 -24.10
C GLN A 642 -7.82 3.25 -23.88
N ARG A 643 -8.77 3.06 -24.80
CA ARG A 643 -9.79 1.99 -24.76
C ARG A 643 -10.33 1.63 -26.13
N ILE A 644 -10.94 0.46 -26.25
CA ILE A 644 -11.65 -0.04 -27.44
C ILE A 644 -12.94 -0.75 -27.02
N ARG A 645 -14.02 -0.61 -27.81
CA ARG A 645 -15.24 -1.41 -27.67
C ARG A 645 -15.02 -2.78 -28.30
N CYS A 646 -15.38 -3.87 -27.64
CA CYS A 646 -15.09 -5.22 -28.12
C CYS A 646 -16.19 -5.81 -29.00
N LYS A 647 -17.41 -5.27 -28.94
CA LYS A 647 -18.52 -5.78 -29.74
C LYS A 647 -18.32 -5.41 -31.21
N GLY A 648 -18.15 -6.41 -32.06
CA GLY A 648 -18.06 -6.26 -33.52
C GLY A 648 -16.68 -5.88 -34.04
N ILE A 649 -15.62 -5.92 -33.21
CA ILE A 649 -14.26 -5.71 -33.70
C ILE A 649 -13.72 -6.96 -34.40
N SER A 650 -12.95 -6.72 -35.45
CA SER A 650 -12.13 -7.74 -36.11
C SER A 650 -10.87 -8.06 -35.28
N ASN A 651 -10.22 -9.19 -35.60
CA ASN A 651 -8.94 -9.54 -34.98
C ASN A 651 -7.85 -8.53 -35.37
N GLU A 652 -7.89 -8.01 -36.58
CA GLU A 652 -6.96 -7.01 -37.10
C GLU A 652 -7.06 -5.69 -36.30
N GLU A 653 -8.28 -5.19 -36.06
CA GLU A 653 -8.51 -3.99 -35.23
C GLU A 653 -8.06 -4.20 -33.78
N LEU A 654 -8.25 -5.41 -33.23
CA LEU A 654 -7.77 -5.74 -31.90
C LEU A 654 -6.23 -5.70 -31.86
N GLU A 655 -5.56 -6.31 -32.82
CA GLU A 655 -4.09 -6.30 -32.87
C GLU A 655 -3.52 -4.89 -33.09
N GLU A 656 -4.14 -4.06 -33.93
CA GLU A 656 -3.77 -2.65 -34.09
C GLU A 656 -3.90 -1.87 -32.75
N PHE A 657 -4.99 -2.10 -32.02
CA PHE A 657 -5.15 -1.52 -30.68
C PHE A 657 -4.04 -2.00 -29.73
N LEU A 658 -3.75 -3.30 -29.70
CA LEU A 658 -2.70 -3.87 -28.85
C LEU A 658 -1.30 -3.34 -29.22
N ASP A 659 -1.02 -3.08 -30.50
CA ASP A 659 0.23 -2.48 -30.98
C ASP A 659 0.40 -1.03 -30.50
N SER A 660 -0.71 -0.32 -30.27
CA SER A 660 -0.69 1.01 -29.66
C SER A 660 -0.44 1.02 -28.13
N VAL A 661 -0.51 -0.13 -27.47
CA VAL A 661 -0.32 -0.27 -26.02
C VAL A 661 1.17 -0.22 -25.68
N SER A 662 1.57 0.79 -24.90
CA SER A 662 2.96 0.97 -24.48
C SER A 662 3.07 1.46 -23.02
N PRO A 663 4.10 1.02 -22.28
CA PRO A 663 4.40 1.49 -20.93
C PRO A 663 5.11 2.84 -21.00
N VAL A 664 4.32 3.89 -21.19
CA VAL A 664 4.77 5.29 -21.24
C VAL A 664 5.42 5.74 -19.92
N GLY A 665 6.03 6.94 -19.91
CA GLY A 665 6.62 7.49 -18.70
C GLY A 665 5.60 7.87 -17.62
N GLY A 666 6.10 8.18 -16.43
CA GLY A 666 5.28 8.73 -15.33
C GLY A 666 4.81 10.16 -15.58
N PRO A 667 4.03 10.76 -14.66
CA PRO A 667 3.51 12.12 -14.78
C PRO A 667 4.53 13.22 -15.12
N MET A 668 5.76 13.08 -14.61
CA MET A 668 6.87 14.00 -14.87
C MET A 668 7.52 13.85 -16.26
N PHE A 669 7.13 12.81 -17.02
CA PHE A 669 7.61 12.60 -18.37
C PHE A 669 7.12 13.70 -19.32
N SER A 670 7.99 14.12 -20.24
CA SER A 670 7.71 15.18 -21.21
C SER A 670 6.83 14.73 -22.38
N GLY A 671 6.28 13.51 -22.36
CA GLY A 671 5.28 13.07 -23.32
C GLY A 671 3.87 13.53 -22.96
N GLU A 672 2.97 13.50 -23.94
CA GLU A 672 1.56 13.86 -23.74
C GLU A 672 0.85 12.82 -22.90
N ASN A 673 1.20 11.56 -23.15
CA ASN A 673 0.65 10.40 -22.46
C ASN A 673 1.58 9.94 -21.35
N TRP A 674 1.00 9.66 -20.19
CA TRP A 674 1.69 9.17 -19.01
C TRP A 674 0.83 8.14 -18.28
N VAL A 675 1.44 7.40 -17.36
CA VAL A 675 0.76 6.40 -16.54
C VAL A 675 1.35 6.38 -15.13
N ILE A 676 0.53 6.08 -14.13
CA ILE A 676 1.00 5.83 -12.76
C ILE A 676 1.12 4.32 -12.60
N HIS A 677 2.33 3.86 -12.28
CA HIS A 677 2.58 2.48 -11.89
C HIS A 677 2.29 2.31 -10.41
N SER A 678 1.96 1.09 -9.99
CA SER A 678 1.72 0.79 -8.57
C SER A 678 2.64 -0.33 -8.07
N THR A 679 2.77 -0.43 -6.75
CA THR A 679 3.47 -1.55 -6.09
C THR A 679 2.98 -1.76 -4.68
N ALA A 680 2.86 -3.03 -4.28
CA ALA A 680 2.71 -3.46 -2.89
C ALA A 680 3.90 -4.33 -2.42
N HIS A 681 4.96 -4.43 -3.23
CA HIS A 681 6.08 -5.36 -3.03
C HIS A 681 7.40 -4.58 -3.03
N GLN A 682 7.87 -4.18 -1.85
CA GLN A 682 9.15 -3.46 -1.71
C GLN A 682 10.20 -4.37 -1.09
N MET A 683 11.38 -4.48 -1.72
CA MET A 683 12.45 -5.39 -1.27
C MET A 683 13.85 -4.91 -1.64
N GLY A 684 14.87 -5.51 -1.01
CA GLY A 684 16.28 -5.38 -1.41
C GLY A 684 17.02 -4.11 -0.98
N SER A 685 16.35 -3.19 -0.27
CA SER A 685 16.92 -1.90 0.14
C SER A 685 18.10 -1.98 1.11
N CYS A 686 18.35 -3.12 1.73
CA CYS A 686 19.49 -3.41 2.59
C CYS A 686 19.96 -4.85 2.32
N ARG A 687 20.19 -5.18 1.04
CA ARG A 687 20.42 -6.56 0.59
C ARG A 687 21.59 -7.24 1.31
N MET A 688 21.49 -8.57 1.42
CA MET A 688 22.62 -9.44 1.75
C MET A 688 23.72 -9.32 0.69
N GLY A 689 24.97 -9.41 1.14
CA GLY A 689 26.14 -9.55 0.29
C GLY A 689 27.21 -10.39 0.97
N ILE A 690 28.14 -10.91 0.17
CA ILE A 690 29.27 -11.71 0.66
C ILE A 690 30.30 -10.81 1.35
N THR A 691 30.37 -9.55 0.93
CA THR A 691 31.29 -8.54 1.45
C THR A 691 30.57 -7.24 1.82
N GLU A 692 31.20 -6.42 2.67
CA GLU A 692 30.71 -5.08 3.07
C GLU A 692 30.43 -4.17 1.86
N THR A 693 31.17 -4.34 0.78
CA THR A 693 31.02 -3.55 -0.45
C THR A 693 29.84 -3.99 -1.30
N GLU A 694 29.39 -5.23 -1.18
CA GLU A 694 28.35 -5.81 -2.04
C GLU A 694 26.94 -5.75 -1.41
N GLY A 695 26.86 -5.72 -0.07
CA GLY A 695 25.60 -5.69 0.67
C GLY A 695 25.62 -4.76 1.88
N ALA A 696 24.44 -4.50 2.44
CA ALA A 696 24.31 -3.75 3.70
C ALA A 696 24.45 -4.67 4.93
N VAL A 697 24.13 -5.95 4.75
CA VAL A 697 24.24 -7.01 5.75
C VAL A 697 24.97 -8.22 5.17
N ASP A 698 25.52 -9.05 6.04
CA ASP A 698 26.13 -10.34 5.67
C ASP A 698 25.04 -11.40 5.39
N GLU A 699 25.47 -12.62 5.05
CA GLU A 699 24.57 -13.76 4.80
C GLU A 699 23.73 -14.20 6.01
N ASN A 700 24.09 -13.76 7.21
CA ASN A 700 23.33 -14.00 8.44
C ASN A 700 22.44 -12.80 8.80
N GLY A 701 22.32 -11.83 7.89
CA GLY A 701 21.50 -10.64 8.07
C GLY A 701 22.11 -9.64 9.07
N GLU A 702 23.35 -9.84 9.52
CA GLU A 702 24.02 -8.94 10.45
C GLU A 702 24.67 -7.77 9.69
N SER A 703 24.47 -6.54 10.18
CA SER A 703 25.06 -5.33 9.60
C SER A 703 26.57 -5.44 9.48
N TRP A 704 27.13 -5.08 8.34
CA TRP A 704 28.60 -5.02 8.18
C TRP A 704 29.26 -3.97 9.09
N GLU A 705 28.52 -2.93 9.49
CA GLU A 705 29.07 -1.83 10.28
C GLU A 705 28.92 -2.03 11.79
N ALA A 706 27.93 -2.80 12.25
CA ALA A 706 27.57 -2.90 13.67
C ALA A 706 27.27 -4.33 14.11
N GLU A 707 28.06 -4.84 15.07
CA GLU A 707 27.84 -6.14 15.71
C GLU A 707 26.54 -6.12 16.53
N GLY A 708 25.76 -7.20 16.44
CA GLY A 708 24.51 -7.35 17.18
C GLY A 708 23.31 -6.61 16.58
N LEU A 709 23.49 -5.92 15.44
CA LEU A 709 22.39 -5.34 14.64
C LEU A 709 22.11 -6.22 13.43
N PHE A 710 20.90 -6.75 13.35
CA PHE A 710 20.44 -7.62 12.27
C PHE A 710 19.29 -6.98 11.50
N VAL A 711 19.04 -7.47 10.28
CA VAL A 711 17.86 -7.13 9.49
C VAL A 711 17.09 -8.41 9.16
N CYS A 712 15.80 -8.43 9.45
CA CYS A 712 14.93 -9.59 9.21
C CYS A 712 13.61 -9.15 8.56
N ASP A 713 13.71 -8.50 7.39
CA ASP A 713 12.56 -8.11 6.58
C ASP A 713 12.89 -8.19 5.07
N ALA A 714 12.00 -7.72 4.21
CA ALA A 714 12.19 -7.74 2.76
C ALA A 714 13.41 -6.96 2.26
N SER A 715 14.01 -6.08 3.08
CA SER A 715 15.19 -5.31 2.72
C SER A 715 16.39 -6.20 2.40
N VAL A 716 16.48 -7.39 3.01
CA VAL A 716 17.66 -8.27 2.88
C VAL A 716 17.70 -9.08 1.58
N LEU A 717 16.59 -9.14 0.85
CA LEU A 717 16.50 -9.97 -0.35
C LEU A 717 17.49 -9.49 -1.44
N PRO A 718 18.24 -10.39 -2.11
CA PRO A 718 19.29 -9.98 -3.06
C PRO A 718 18.76 -9.24 -4.29
N SER A 719 17.61 -9.68 -4.83
CA SER A 719 16.97 -9.11 -6.02
C SER A 719 15.44 -9.26 -5.95
N ALA A 720 14.73 -8.84 -7.00
CA ALA A 720 13.28 -9.07 -7.14
C ALA A 720 12.94 -10.58 -7.18
N VAL A 721 11.90 -11.01 -6.45
CA VAL A 721 11.48 -12.43 -6.38
C VAL A 721 10.67 -12.88 -7.60
N GLY A 722 9.99 -11.95 -8.28
CA GLY A 722 9.10 -12.23 -9.40
C GLY A 722 7.72 -12.82 -9.04
N VAL A 723 7.46 -13.08 -7.75
CA VAL A 723 6.16 -13.51 -7.20
C VAL A 723 5.88 -12.78 -5.88
N ASN A 724 4.70 -12.94 -5.27
CA ASN A 724 4.37 -12.28 -4.00
C ASN A 724 5.39 -12.64 -2.90
N PRO A 725 6.06 -11.68 -2.25
CA PRO A 725 7.26 -11.96 -1.48
C PRO A 725 6.99 -12.46 -0.05
N MET A 726 5.74 -12.60 0.38
CA MET A 726 5.41 -12.89 1.79
C MET A 726 6.08 -14.18 2.30
N ILE A 727 5.97 -15.28 1.55
CA ILE A 727 6.57 -16.57 1.93
C ILE A 727 8.10 -16.45 1.95
N THR A 728 8.69 -15.83 0.92
CA THR A 728 10.13 -15.61 0.84
C THR A 728 10.65 -14.82 2.04
N VAL A 729 9.99 -13.72 2.40
CA VAL A 729 10.39 -12.85 3.52
C VAL A 729 10.27 -13.57 4.86
N GLN A 730 9.15 -14.26 5.11
CA GLN A 730 8.96 -15.00 6.36
C GLN A 730 9.96 -16.16 6.48
N SER A 731 10.24 -16.88 5.39
CA SER A 731 11.19 -18.01 5.38
C SER A 731 12.63 -17.53 5.60
N THR A 732 13.03 -16.44 4.95
CA THR A 732 14.33 -15.81 5.22
C THR A 732 14.43 -15.38 6.68
N ALA A 733 13.43 -14.67 7.21
CA ALA A 733 13.42 -14.26 8.62
C ALA A 733 13.47 -15.45 9.59
N TYR A 734 12.81 -16.56 9.27
CA TYR A 734 12.84 -17.80 10.06
C TYR A 734 14.26 -18.34 10.17
N CYS A 735 14.97 -18.52 9.04
CA CYS A 735 16.34 -19.00 9.03
C CYS A 735 17.30 -18.08 9.79
N LEU A 736 17.23 -16.76 9.53
CA LEU A 736 18.08 -15.78 10.21
C LEU A 736 17.85 -15.79 11.72
N SER A 737 16.59 -15.79 12.14
CA SER A 737 16.22 -15.75 13.56
C SER A 737 16.62 -17.03 14.29
N LYS A 738 16.55 -18.18 13.62
CA LYS A 738 17.04 -19.46 14.15
C LYS A 738 18.55 -19.39 14.41
N ARG A 739 19.35 -18.92 13.44
CA ARG A 739 20.81 -18.74 13.60
C ARG A 739 21.16 -17.74 14.70
N ILE A 740 20.42 -16.64 14.81
CA ILE A 740 20.57 -15.65 15.88
C ILE A 740 20.33 -16.30 17.25
N ALA A 741 19.25 -17.08 17.39
CA ALA A 741 18.93 -17.78 18.64
C ALA A 741 20.02 -18.78 19.04
N GLU A 742 20.53 -19.55 18.09
CA GLU A 742 21.62 -20.53 18.30
C GLU A 742 22.92 -19.83 18.73
N SER A 743 23.28 -18.72 18.06
CA SER A 743 24.46 -17.92 18.42
C SER A 743 24.38 -17.37 19.85
N LEU A 744 23.20 -16.93 20.28
CA LEU A 744 23.00 -16.42 21.64
C LEU A 744 23.08 -17.53 22.69
N LYS A 745 22.49 -18.71 22.43
CA LYS A 745 22.59 -19.86 23.35
C LYS A 745 24.04 -20.29 23.57
N GLN A 746 24.84 -20.33 22.50
CA GLN A 746 26.26 -20.64 22.62
C GLN A 746 26.99 -19.61 23.48
N LYS A 747 26.72 -18.30 23.31
CA LYS A 747 27.34 -17.23 24.11
C LYS A 747 26.91 -17.19 25.58
N ILE A 748 25.81 -17.86 25.96
CA ILE A 748 25.32 -17.95 27.35
C ILE A 748 25.84 -19.24 28.04
N ALA A 749 26.16 -20.28 27.27
CA ALA A 749 26.69 -21.54 27.78
C ALA A 749 28.20 -21.47 28.13
N PHE A 750 28.89 -20.41 27.72
CA PHE A 750 30.25 -20.02 28.10
C PHE A 750 30.20 -18.75 28.93
#